data_AF-A0A7L6BCI7-F1
#
_entry.id   AF-A0A7L6BCI7-F1
#
_cell.length_a   1.000
_cell.length_b   1.000
_cell.length_c   1.000
_cell.angle_alpha   90.00
_cell.angle_beta   90.00
_cell.angle_gamma   90.00
#
_symmetry.space_group_name_H-M   'P 1'
#
loop_
_entity.id
_entity.type
_entity.pdbx_description
1 polymer ?
#
loop_
_entity_poly.entity_id
_entity_poly.type
_entity_poly.pdbx_seq_one_letter_code
_entity_poly.pdbx_strand_id
1 'polypeptide(L)'
;MNLAVTLNGADNVGKSTNAHWLASAMPGATVTGTIDRWDPRWAEVSRDDFSRWWFVDSTTDEHVDLVFRSYAARCQGGGRFALEDRGRPMLVATCAATAAVKDGTPIGEALAKVEDRARRYFPIDRRELHILIRHDLDPSVEAQQSLARDGAPASGRYAAYQRHLAEAIELQLQRGDYHRVIVRGDRPLLAVQREVREAVAELGAPITLLPPDRVHRLWVLAGMSESGKSTVGELLRTDHAVTRLKIGYLLRLAADRVGVTDPYQAWDELTEARMLSEEILRFAALNAGSQRISIESAHRFEATRHVRQIWGDRCEIVYLDASPAVRLGRTDESPDSMASRDLTKRSRGAERIATIADTVIDNTGSLLGLKRAVAELVHRASGDRHPPRRETPVPSALQNFLAAYTAELVDDETALVAVTGSLAYGDWQPGWSDVDVLVVRDTLPVRWLASRSLPRTGPDGAKVALSAFTTDETRTGRLPPRLLYALRQIAHDGRGLLYHRPGLVLHVLDRDADERAARGDLPLVVMTLRRLAARPDADVRALYKHVVLTMKIMLRADGIDLDDSDDVRQVFAGRHPAAHVDLPSVAEASRAGWRSDDQLTERIRCAASDLLAYDEALGRATPTQTRLWKDDGRQ
;
A
#
# COMPACT_ATOMS: atom_id res chain seq x y z
N MET A 1 -34.23 -11.99 23.88
CA MET A 1 -32.88 -12.07 24.49
C MET A 1 -32.13 -10.80 24.14
N ASN A 2 -31.61 -10.09 25.14
CA ASN A 2 -30.76 -8.91 24.93
C ASN A 2 -29.34 -9.36 24.61
N LEU A 3 -28.70 -8.68 23.65
CA LEU A 3 -27.36 -8.98 23.19
C LEU A 3 -26.45 -7.76 23.40
N ALA A 4 -25.29 -7.99 24.01
CA ALA A 4 -24.23 -6.99 24.12
C ALA A 4 -23.02 -7.44 23.32
N VAL A 5 -22.45 -6.56 22.50
CA VAL A 5 -21.08 -6.71 21.99
C VAL A 5 -20.20 -5.76 22.79
N THR A 6 -19.22 -6.33 23.47
CA THR A 6 -18.31 -5.58 24.33
C THR A 6 -16.93 -5.58 23.71
N LEU A 7 -16.36 -4.38 23.53
CA LEU A 7 -14.98 -4.22 23.10
C LEU A 7 -14.13 -3.99 24.35
N ASN A 8 -13.21 -4.91 24.61
CA ASN A 8 -12.39 -4.98 25.81
C ASN A 8 -10.92 -4.71 25.45
N GLY A 9 -10.09 -4.41 26.45
CA GLY A 9 -8.66 -4.15 26.24
C GLY A 9 -8.14 -2.99 27.07
N ALA A 10 -6.81 -2.84 27.07
CA ALA A 10 -6.12 -1.75 27.74
C ALA A 10 -6.49 -0.38 27.15
N ASP A 11 -6.06 0.68 27.81
CA ASP A 11 -6.37 2.03 27.37
C ASP A 11 -5.64 2.38 26.06
N ASN A 12 -6.19 3.34 25.32
CA ASN A 12 -5.64 3.80 24.03
C ASN A 12 -5.52 2.73 22.92
N VAL A 13 -6.11 1.53 23.08
CA VAL A 13 -6.13 0.48 22.06
C VAL A 13 -7.15 0.73 20.93
N GLY A 14 -8.09 1.66 21.13
CA GLY A 14 -9.07 2.09 20.11
C GLY A 14 -10.46 1.47 20.25
N LYS A 15 -10.84 1.01 21.45
CA LYS A 15 -12.15 0.41 21.75
C LYS A 15 -13.32 1.31 21.34
N SER A 16 -13.36 2.53 21.88
CA SER A 16 -14.46 3.48 21.64
C SER A 16 -14.55 3.84 20.14
N THR A 17 -13.41 3.98 19.46
CA THR A 17 -13.35 4.24 18.01
C THR A 17 -13.97 3.10 17.21
N ASN A 18 -13.66 1.85 17.53
CA ASN A 18 -14.26 0.69 16.85
C ASN A 18 -15.74 0.53 17.22
N ALA A 19 -16.15 0.77 18.47
CA ALA A 19 -17.55 0.68 18.90
C ALA A 19 -18.46 1.65 18.14
N HIS A 20 -18.05 2.91 18.00
CA HIS A 20 -18.82 3.90 17.24
C HIS A 20 -18.89 3.56 15.75
N TRP A 21 -17.80 3.03 15.17
CA TRP A 21 -17.84 2.60 13.77
C TRP A 21 -18.67 1.32 13.59
N LEU A 22 -18.67 0.43 14.56
CA LEU A 22 -19.48 -0.79 14.56
C LEU A 22 -20.98 -0.45 14.61
N ALA A 23 -21.36 0.57 15.38
CA ALA A 23 -22.75 1.04 15.49
C ALA A 23 -23.37 1.38 14.12
N SER A 24 -22.60 2.03 13.25
CA SER A 24 -23.06 2.38 11.89
C SER A 24 -23.36 1.16 11.00
N ALA A 25 -22.82 -0.02 11.34
CA ALA A 25 -23.03 -1.26 10.60
C ALA A 25 -24.00 -2.22 11.29
N MET A 26 -24.51 -1.86 12.46
CA MET A 26 -25.37 -2.70 13.30
C MET A 26 -26.71 -1.97 13.53
N PRO A 27 -27.68 -2.06 12.59
CA PRO A 27 -28.94 -1.32 12.69
C PRO A 27 -29.67 -1.58 14.01
N GLY A 28 -30.10 -0.51 14.68
CA GLY A 28 -30.79 -0.58 15.97
C GLY A 28 -29.86 -0.83 17.17
N ALA A 29 -28.55 -0.88 16.98
CA ALA A 29 -27.59 -0.93 18.07
C ALA A 29 -27.44 0.42 18.78
N THR A 30 -27.34 0.37 20.11
CA THR A 30 -27.09 1.55 20.95
C THR A 30 -25.68 1.50 21.50
N VAL A 31 -24.88 2.54 21.25
CA VAL A 31 -23.58 2.71 21.94
C VAL A 31 -23.89 3.22 23.34
N THR A 32 -23.69 2.39 24.35
CA THR A 32 -24.11 2.68 25.74
C THR A 32 -23.17 3.64 26.47
N GLY A 33 -22.01 3.94 25.88
CA GLY A 33 -20.98 4.76 26.50
C GLY A 33 -20.28 4.08 27.68
N THR A 34 -19.55 4.90 28.43
CA THR A 34 -18.80 4.55 29.63
C THR A 34 -19.73 4.28 30.83
N ILE A 35 -19.26 3.50 31.80
CA ILE A 35 -20.06 3.08 32.98
C ILE A 35 -20.47 4.25 33.88
N ASP A 36 -19.73 5.35 33.86
CA ASP A 36 -19.94 6.53 34.69
C ASP A 36 -21.30 7.22 34.44
N ARG A 37 -21.89 7.02 33.25
CA ARG A 37 -23.20 7.55 32.89
C ARG A 37 -24.38 6.84 33.55
N TRP A 38 -24.15 5.68 34.17
CA TRP A 38 -25.21 4.77 34.60
C TRP A 38 -25.45 4.78 36.11
N ASP A 39 -24.65 5.52 36.88
CA ASP A 39 -24.87 5.71 38.32
C ASP A 39 -24.57 7.18 38.71
N PRO A 40 -25.53 7.92 39.29
CA PRO A 40 -25.35 9.34 39.61
C PRO A 40 -24.24 9.58 40.64
N ARG A 41 -23.84 8.58 41.44
CA ARG A 41 -22.74 8.70 42.40
C ARG A 41 -21.40 8.98 41.72
N TRP A 42 -21.25 8.69 40.42
CA TRP A 42 -20.07 9.09 39.66
C TRP A 42 -19.85 10.61 39.65
N ALA A 43 -20.92 11.40 39.64
CA ALA A 43 -20.83 12.86 39.70
C ALA A 43 -20.32 13.36 41.05
N GLU A 44 -20.51 12.59 42.13
CA GLU A 44 -20.04 12.95 43.47
C GLU A 44 -18.53 12.68 43.62
N VAL A 45 -18.05 11.57 43.06
CA VAL A 45 -16.63 11.16 43.15
C VAL A 45 -15.72 11.80 42.09
N SER A 46 -16.29 12.45 41.08
CA SER A 46 -15.55 13.10 39.97
C SER A 46 -15.35 14.61 40.12
N ARG A 47 -15.88 15.24 41.18
CA ARG A 47 -15.88 16.71 41.35
C ARG A 47 -14.51 17.36 41.53
N ASP A 48 -13.53 16.65 42.09
CA ASP A 48 -12.21 17.20 42.38
C ASP A 48 -11.13 16.55 41.49
N ASP A 49 -10.63 15.39 41.92
CA ASP A 49 -9.60 14.61 41.24
C ASP A 49 -10.06 13.17 41.13
N PHE A 50 -10.65 12.85 39.99
CA PHE A 50 -11.16 11.51 39.67
C PHE A 50 -10.09 10.42 39.85
N SER A 51 -8.82 10.73 39.54
CA SER A 51 -7.72 9.78 39.66
C SER A 51 -7.38 9.50 41.13
N ARG A 52 -7.50 10.52 41.98
CA ARG A 52 -7.25 10.39 43.42
C ARG A 52 -8.30 9.53 44.10
N TRP A 53 -9.59 9.71 43.80
CA TRP A 53 -10.62 8.81 44.32
C TRP A 53 -10.38 7.36 43.88
N TRP A 54 -10.04 7.17 42.60
CA TRP A 54 -9.82 5.86 42.00
C TRP A 54 -8.68 5.08 42.65
N PHE A 55 -7.56 5.75 42.99
CA PHE A 55 -6.34 5.07 43.48
C PHE A 55 -6.04 5.27 44.97
N VAL A 56 -6.68 6.22 45.65
CA VAL A 56 -6.32 6.63 47.02
C VAL A 56 -7.52 6.62 47.94
N ASP A 57 -8.52 7.45 47.67
CA ASP A 57 -9.59 7.73 48.64
C ASP A 57 -10.65 6.60 48.67
N SER A 58 -10.70 5.82 47.58
CA SER A 58 -11.29 4.49 47.43
C SER A 58 -11.16 3.53 48.62
N THR A 59 -12.14 2.68 48.93
CA THR A 59 -11.85 1.27 49.26
C THR A 59 -12.06 0.39 48.03
N THR A 60 -11.46 -0.80 48.02
CA THR A 60 -11.67 -1.78 46.93
C THR A 60 -13.14 -2.21 46.86
N ASP A 61 -13.83 -2.24 48.00
CA ASP A 61 -15.23 -2.65 48.11
C ASP A 61 -16.15 -1.57 47.54
N GLU A 62 -15.93 -0.31 47.89
CA GLU A 62 -16.66 0.84 47.32
C GLU A 62 -16.42 0.95 45.80
N HIS A 63 -15.19 0.73 45.36
CA HIS A 63 -14.84 0.78 43.94
C HIS A 63 -15.60 -0.28 43.14
N VAL A 64 -15.53 -1.54 43.58
CA VAL A 64 -16.24 -2.66 42.95
C VAL A 64 -17.75 -2.46 43.03
N ASP A 65 -18.28 -1.96 44.14
CA ASP A 65 -19.70 -1.65 44.29
C ASP A 65 -20.19 -0.65 43.26
N LEU A 66 -19.51 0.49 43.13
CA LEU A 66 -19.90 1.55 42.20
C LEU A 66 -19.81 1.09 40.75
N VAL A 67 -18.70 0.44 40.37
CA VAL A 67 -18.48 -0.08 39.01
C VAL A 67 -19.55 -1.11 38.63
N PHE A 68 -19.82 -2.09 39.50
CA PHE A 68 -20.74 -3.16 39.14
C PHE A 68 -22.22 -2.80 39.30
N ARG A 69 -22.57 -1.83 40.15
CA ARG A 69 -23.92 -1.22 40.12
C ARG A 69 -24.17 -0.47 38.81
N SER A 70 -23.18 0.27 38.34
CA SER A 70 -23.24 0.95 37.04
C SER A 70 -23.36 -0.04 35.88
N TYR A 71 -22.59 -1.14 35.93
CA TYR A 71 -22.71 -2.24 34.97
C TYR A 71 -24.11 -2.87 34.99
N ALA A 72 -24.67 -3.17 36.17
CA ALA A 72 -26.01 -3.74 36.28
C ALA A 72 -27.08 -2.79 35.71
N ALA A 73 -27.00 -1.49 36.01
CA ALA A 73 -27.88 -0.48 35.44
C ALA A 73 -27.75 -0.37 33.91
N ARG A 74 -26.52 -0.42 33.38
CA ARG A 74 -26.24 -0.44 31.94
C ARG A 74 -26.81 -1.68 31.25
N CYS A 75 -26.71 -2.85 31.89
CA CYS A 75 -27.30 -4.09 31.38
C CYS A 75 -28.83 -4.00 31.25
N GLN A 76 -29.48 -3.27 32.16
CA GLN A 76 -30.93 -3.07 32.16
C GLN A 76 -31.38 -2.00 31.15
N GLY A 77 -30.63 -0.89 31.03
CA GLY A 77 -31.02 0.25 30.20
C GLY A 77 -30.37 0.34 28.81
N GLY A 78 -29.39 -0.52 28.50
CA GLY A 78 -28.60 -0.47 27.25
C GLY A 78 -29.33 -0.91 25.97
N GLY A 79 -30.62 -1.25 26.07
CA GLY A 79 -31.44 -1.68 24.95
C GLY A 79 -31.22 -3.13 24.50
N ARG A 80 -31.90 -3.52 23.42
CA ARG A 80 -31.90 -4.90 22.90
C ARG A 80 -30.55 -5.30 22.30
N PHE A 81 -29.89 -4.36 21.62
CA PHE A 81 -28.58 -4.52 20.99
C PHE A 81 -27.65 -3.43 21.51
N ALA A 82 -26.75 -3.79 22.39
CA ALA A 82 -25.85 -2.84 23.04
C ALA A 82 -24.42 -3.00 22.53
N LEU A 83 -23.76 -1.87 22.28
CA LEU A 83 -22.33 -1.79 22.02
C LEU A 83 -21.64 -1.09 23.19
N GLU A 84 -20.74 -1.80 23.85
CA GLU A 84 -20.15 -1.34 25.10
C GLU A 84 -18.64 -1.22 25.01
N ASP A 85 -18.13 -0.11 25.56
CA ASP A 85 -16.70 0.11 25.75
C ASP A 85 -16.30 -0.49 27.11
N ARG A 86 -15.85 -1.76 27.11
CA ARG A 86 -15.60 -2.65 28.28
C ARG A 86 -16.85 -3.42 28.73
N GLY A 87 -16.78 -4.75 28.65
CA GLY A 87 -17.73 -5.69 29.23
C GLY A 87 -17.31 -6.17 30.62
N ARG A 88 -18.04 -7.14 31.18
CA ARG A 88 -17.76 -7.68 32.52
C ARG A 88 -16.29 -8.09 32.75
N PRO A 89 -15.62 -8.86 31.87
CA PRO A 89 -14.23 -9.26 32.12
C PRO A 89 -13.30 -8.05 32.29
N MET A 90 -13.46 -7.05 31.43
CA MET A 90 -12.61 -5.86 31.48
C MET A 90 -12.90 -4.99 32.72
N LEU A 91 -14.15 -4.90 33.17
CA LEU A 91 -14.49 -4.22 34.42
C LEU A 91 -13.88 -4.92 35.63
N VAL A 92 -13.93 -6.26 35.66
CA VAL A 92 -13.23 -7.07 36.68
C VAL A 92 -11.73 -6.77 36.66
N ALA A 93 -11.08 -6.82 35.48
CA ALA A 93 -9.65 -6.57 35.34
C ALA A 93 -9.27 -5.16 35.79
N THR A 94 -10.07 -4.16 35.42
CA THR A 94 -9.88 -2.76 35.86
C THR A 94 -9.94 -2.65 37.38
N CYS A 95 -10.96 -3.20 38.03
CA CYS A 95 -11.06 -3.15 39.49
C CYS A 95 -9.93 -3.93 40.18
N ALA A 96 -9.51 -5.08 39.62
CA ALA A 96 -8.42 -5.88 40.15
C ALA A 96 -7.07 -5.16 40.05
N ALA A 97 -6.77 -4.54 38.91
CA ALA A 97 -5.56 -3.74 38.73
C ALA A 97 -5.52 -2.53 39.66
N THR A 98 -6.66 -1.87 39.88
CA THR A 98 -6.79 -0.80 40.86
C THR A 98 -6.54 -1.30 42.28
N ALA A 99 -7.14 -2.44 42.66
CA ALA A 99 -6.91 -3.06 43.96
C ALA A 99 -5.45 -3.48 44.17
N ALA A 100 -4.77 -4.00 43.13
CA ALA A 100 -3.36 -4.38 43.20
C ALA A 100 -2.45 -3.17 43.46
N VAL A 101 -2.66 -2.06 42.75
CA VAL A 101 -1.90 -0.81 42.98
C VAL A 101 -2.15 -0.25 44.39
N LYS A 102 -3.41 -0.27 44.82
CA LYS A 102 -3.86 0.43 46.01
C LYS A 102 -3.60 -0.36 47.30
N ASP A 103 -3.93 -1.64 47.29
CA ASP A 103 -3.85 -2.52 48.46
C ASP A 103 -2.55 -3.35 48.45
N GLY A 104 -1.67 -3.19 47.44
CA GLY A 104 -0.41 -3.91 47.32
C GLY A 104 -0.57 -5.43 47.14
N THR A 105 -1.75 -5.87 46.68
CA THR A 105 -2.11 -7.29 46.57
C THR A 105 -1.63 -7.86 45.23
N PRO A 106 -1.08 -9.09 45.17
CA PRO A 106 -0.76 -9.76 43.92
C PRO A 106 -1.97 -9.81 42.98
N ILE A 107 -1.76 -9.60 41.68
CA ILE A 107 -2.86 -9.42 40.73
C ILE A 107 -3.82 -10.61 40.65
N GLY A 108 -3.33 -11.85 40.77
CA GLY A 108 -4.17 -13.06 40.78
C GLY A 108 -5.13 -13.11 41.98
N GLU A 109 -4.67 -12.71 43.16
CA GLU A 109 -5.49 -12.63 44.38
C GLU A 109 -6.50 -11.48 44.29
N ALA A 110 -6.06 -10.31 43.80
CA ALA A 110 -6.94 -9.17 43.57
C ALA A 110 -8.06 -9.52 42.58
N LEU A 111 -7.73 -10.25 41.51
CA LEU A 111 -8.69 -10.72 40.51
C LEU A 111 -9.74 -11.65 41.11
N ALA A 112 -9.32 -12.68 41.86
CA ALA A 112 -10.24 -13.60 42.52
C ALA A 112 -11.18 -12.89 43.51
N LYS A 113 -10.66 -11.95 44.29
CA LYS A 113 -11.43 -11.15 45.26
C LYS A 113 -12.47 -10.26 44.59
N VAL A 114 -12.10 -9.59 43.50
CA VAL A 114 -13.02 -8.75 42.72
C VAL A 114 -14.09 -9.60 42.05
N GLU A 115 -13.73 -10.75 41.48
CA GLU A 115 -14.67 -11.65 40.81
C GLU A 115 -15.74 -12.17 41.76
N ASP A 116 -15.37 -12.62 42.96
CA ASP A 116 -16.29 -13.09 43.99
C ASP A 116 -17.34 -12.01 44.32
N ARG A 117 -16.88 -10.78 44.52
CA ARG A 117 -17.75 -9.64 44.83
C ARG A 117 -18.61 -9.20 43.67
N ALA A 118 -18.12 -9.32 42.44
CA ALA A 118 -18.86 -8.99 41.23
C ALA A 118 -20.03 -9.96 40.98
N ARG A 119 -20.04 -11.15 41.59
CA ARG A 119 -21.11 -12.16 41.37
C ARG A 119 -22.50 -11.68 41.75
N ARG A 120 -22.63 -10.80 42.75
CA ARG A 120 -23.93 -10.25 43.16
C ARG A 120 -24.60 -9.35 42.12
N TYR A 121 -23.88 -9.00 41.05
CA TYR A 121 -24.33 -8.10 39.98
C TYR A 121 -24.57 -8.81 38.64
N PHE A 122 -24.65 -10.14 38.63
CA PHE A 122 -24.90 -10.90 37.40
C PHE A 122 -26.27 -10.53 36.77
N PRO A 123 -26.30 -10.08 35.52
CA PRO A 123 -27.57 -9.90 34.80
C PRO A 123 -28.13 -11.28 34.44
N ILE A 124 -29.41 -11.51 34.75
CA ILE A 124 -30.05 -12.83 34.56
C ILE A 124 -30.38 -13.10 33.07
N ASP A 125 -30.67 -12.06 32.27
CA ASP A 125 -31.25 -12.21 30.92
C ASP A 125 -30.49 -11.47 29.80
N ARG A 126 -29.15 -11.54 29.81
CA ARG A 126 -28.32 -10.88 28.77
C ARG A 126 -27.19 -11.79 28.27
N ARG A 127 -27.10 -11.94 26.95
CA ARG A 127 -25.96 -12.59 26.29
C ARG A 127 -24.90 -11.53 25.99
N GLU A 128 -23.69 -11.71 26.47
CA GLU A 128 -22.56 -10.81 26.20
C GLU A 128 -21.51 -11.49 25.33
N LEU A 129 -21.10 -10.81 24.26
CA LEU A 129 -20.03 -11.20 23.37
C LEU A 129 -18.80 -10.36 23.71
N HIS A 130 -17.74 -11.03 24.15
CA HIS A 130 -16.52 -10.38 24.62
C HIS A 130 -15.43 -10.47 23.55
N ILE A 131 -15.18 -9.34 22.89
CA ILE A 131 -14.07 -9.18 21.96
C ILE A 131 -12.99 -8.40 22.68
N LEU A 132 -11.79 -8.97 22.76
CA LEU A 132 -10.61 -8.31 23.32
C LEU A 132 -9.76 -7.74 22.20
N ILE A 133 -9.48 -6.43 22.27
CA ILE A 133 -8.52 -5.75 21.40
C ILE A 133 -7.28 -5.46 22.25
N ARG A 134 -6.12 -5.94 21.83
CA ARG A 134 -4.82 -5.75 22.51
C ARG A 134 -3.87 -4.96 21.65
N HIS A 135 -2.91 -4.30 22.26
CA HIS A 135 -1.78 -3.72 21.55
C HIS A 135 -0.77 -4.81 21.17
N ASP A 136 -0.42 -5.71 22.09
CA ASP A 136 0.57 -6.77 21.90
C ASP A 136 0.17 -8.06 22.66
N LEU A 137 0.82 -9.19 22.34
CA LEU A 137 0.66 -10.44 23.07
C LEU A 137 1.47 -10.44 24.39
N ASP A 138 2.60 -9.75 24.44
CA ASP A 138 3.39 -9.59 25.66
C ASP A 138 2.74 -8.52 26.58
N PRO A 139 2.33 -8.89 27.82
CA PRO A 139 1.74 -7.94 28.77
C PRO A 139 2.63 -6.74 29.11
N SER A 140 3.95 -6.91 29.09
CA SER A 140 4.89 -5.82 29.37
C SER A 140 4.86 -4.79 28.23
N VAL A 141 4.83 -5.26 26.99
CA VAL A 141 4.73 -4.42 25.79
C VAL A 141 3.35 -3.76 25.71
N GLU A 142 2.27 -4.49 26.03
CA GLU A 142 0.90 -3.97 26.12
C GLU A 142 0.81 -2.74 27.05
N ALA A 143 1.38 -2.87 28.25
CA ALA A 143 1.38 -1.79 29.24
C ALA A 143 2.19 -0.58 28.75
N GLN A 144 3.36 -0.80 28.14
CA GLN A 144 4.19 0.27 27.58
C GLN A 144 3.47 1.02 26.45
N GLN A 145 2.84 0.30 25.52
CA GLN A 145 2.13 0.91 24.38
C GLN A 145 0.86 1.67 24.82
N SER A 146 0.20 1.22 25.89
CA SER A 146 -0.94 1.92 26.47
C SER A 146 -0.56 3.29 27.04
N LEU A 147 0.64 3.39 27.64
CA LEU A 147 1.20 4.63 28.21
C LEU A 147 1.79 5.55 27.15
N ALA A 148 2.42 5.01 26.10
CA ALA A 148 3.11 5.78 25.07
C ALA A 148 2.21 6.74 24.26
N ARG A 149 0.89 6.52 24.31
CA ARG A 149 -0.11 7.33 23.59
C ARG A 149 -0.66 8.51 24.39
N ASP A 150 -0.29 8.66 25.66
CA ASP A 150 -0.65 9.82 26.46
C ASP A 150 0.35 10.97 26.20
N GLY A 151 -0.18 12.17 25.95
CA GLY A 151 0.65 13.35 25.61
C GLY A 151 1.46 13.92 26.79
N ALA A 152 1.20 13.44 28.01
CA ALA A 152 1.91 13.81 29.22
C ALA A 152 2.52 12.56 29.88
N PRO A 153 3.69 12.67 30.56
CA PRO A 153 4.27 11.54 31.28
C PRO A 153 3.27 10.98 32.29
N ALA A 154 2.99 9.68 32.17
CA ALA A 154 2.15 8.97 33.12
C ALA A 154 2.72 9.06 34.54
N SER A 155 1.85 9.22 35.54
CA SER A 155 2.26 9.09 36.94
C SER A 155 2.75 7.67 37.22
N GLY A 156 3.66 7.49 38.19
CA GLY A 156 4.16 6.16 38.56
C GLY A 156 3.04 5.18 38.96
N ARG A 157 1.94 5.70 39.53
CA ARG A 157 0.75 4.91 39.87
C ARG A 157 -0.02 4.46 38.63
N TYR A 158 -0.24 5.35 37.66
CA TYR A 158 -0.93 4.99 36.42
C TYR A 158 -0.10 3.99 35.59
N ALA A 159 1.23 4.13 35.60
CA ALA A 159 2.11 3.13 34.98
C ALA A 159 2.02 1.75 35.66
N ALA A 160 1.99 1.72 37.00
CA ALA A 160 1.78 0.47 37.75
C ALA A 160 0.40 -0.14 37.47
N TYR A 161 -0.64 0.69 37.37
CA TYR A 161 -1.99 0.27 36.99
C TYR A 161 -2.02 -0.40 35.61
N GLN A 162 -1.42 0.21 34.58
CA GLN A 162 -1.41 -0.38 33.24
C GLN A 162 -0.66 -1.72 33.19
N ARG A 163 0.41 -1.89 33.98
CA ARG A 163 1.10 -3.20 34.12
C ARG A 163 0.20 -4.26 34.73
N HIS A 164 -0.42 -3.97 35.88
CA HIS A 164 -1.34 -4.91 36.51
C HIS A 164 -2.60 -5.17 35.67
N LEU A 165 -3.06 -4.19 34.89
CA LEU A 165 -4.16 -4.37 33.95
C LEU A 165 -3.79 -5.35 32.85
N ALA A 166 -2.60 -5.23 32.27
CA ALA A 166 -2.10 -6.15 31.26
C ALA A 166 -1.93 -7.58 31.82
N GLU A 167 -1.40 -7.72 33.04
CA GLU A 167 -1.31 -9.00 33.75
C GLU A 167 -2.70 -9.62 34.02
N ALA A 168 -3.68 -8.81 34.45
CA ALA A 168 -5.04 -9.27 34.67
C ALA A 168 -5.71 -9.75 33.38
N ILE A 169 -5.52 -9.02 32.26
CA ILE A 169 -6.01 -9.43 30.94
C ILE A 169 -5.39 -10.76 30.52
N GLU A 170 -4.10 -10.96 30.77
CA GLU A 170 -3.40 -12.21 30.46
C GLU A 170 -3.96 -13.41 31.24
N LEU A 171 -4.19 -13.24 32.54
CA LEU A 171 -4.84 -14.28 33.36
C LEU A 171 -6.26 -14.59 32.87
N GLN A 172 -7.02 -13.59 32.45
CA GLN A 172 -8.37 -13.77 31.87
C GLN A 172 -8.34 -14.51 30.53
N LEU A 173 -7.36 -14.20 29.68
CA LEU A 173 -7.14 -14.88 28.41
C LEU A 173 -6.86 -16.37 28.60
N GLN A 174 -5.98 -16.72 29.54
CA GLN A 174 -5.65 -18.12 29.85
C GLN A 174 -6.85 -18.92 30.35
N ARG A 175 -7.86 -18.24 30.94
CA ARG A 175 -9.12 -18.85 31.41
C ARG A 175 -10.22 -18.89 30.34
N GLY A 176 -10.01 -18.25 29.19
CA GLY A 176 -11.00 -18.21 28.10
C GLY A 176 -12.13 -17.22 28.32
N ASP A 177 -11.92 -16.13 29.07
CA ASP A 177 -12.96 -15.13 29.38
C ASP A 177 -13.40 -14.30 28.15
N TYR A 178 -12.67 -14.40 27.04
CA TYR A 178 -12.90 -13.67 25.80
C TYR A 178 -13.26 -14.61 24.66
N HIS A 179 -14.30 -14.25 23.89
CA HIS A 179 -14.76 -15.03 22.75
C HIS A 179 -13.87 -14.84 21.51
N ARG A 180 -13.25 -13.66 21.39
CA ARG A 180 -12.29 -13.34 20.33
C ARG A 180 -11.19 -12.44 20.85
N VAL A 181 -9.98 -12.64 20.34
CA VAL A 181 -8.81 -11.80 20.60
C VAL A 181 -8.31 -11.21 19.28
N ILE A 182 -8.09 -9.90 19.26
CA ILE A 182 -7.59 -9.14 18.11
C ILE A 182 -6.37 -8.36 18.57
N VAL A 183 -5.19 -8.69 18.03
CA VAL A 183 -3.94 -7.98 18.36
C VAL A 183 -3.76 -6.83 17.39
N ARG A 184 -4.00 -5.59 17.82
CA ARG A 184 -3.87 -4.40 16.98
C ARG A 184 -2.44 -4.17 16.51
N GLY A 185 -1.45 -4.15 17.40
CA GLY A 185 -0.09 -3.70 17.07
C GLY A 185 -0.09 -2.35 16.34
N ASP A 186 0.66 -2.28 15.24
CA ASP A 186 0.70 -1.12 14.34
C ASP A 186 -0.30 -1.20 13.18
N ARG A 187 -1.23 -2.17 13.23
CA ARG A 187 -2.19 -2.38 12.14
C ARG A 187 -3.16 -1.20 12.02
N PRO A 188 -3.56 -0.84 10.79
CA PRO A 188 -4.49 0.26 10.55
C PRO A 188 -5.86 -0.02 11.15
N LEU A 189 -6.59 1.05 11.49
CA LEU A 189 -7.92 0.94 12.10
C LEU A 189 -8.89 0.16 11.19
N LEU A 190 -8.76 0.25 9.86
CA LEU A 190 -9.59 -0.52 8.93
C LEU A 190 -9.43 -2.03 9.08
N ALA A 191 -8.21 -2.52 9.32
CA ALA A 191 -7.95 -3.95 9.50
C ALA A 191 -8.58 -4.46 10.80
N VAL A 192 -8.39 -3.72 11.89
CA VAL A 192 -9.02 -4.03 13.19
C VAL A 192 -10.54 -4.03 13.07
N GLN A 193 -11.13 -3.01 12.44
CA GLN A 193 -12.57 -2.92 12.28
C GLN A 193 -13.15 -4.08 11.46
N ARG A 194 -12.43 -4.55 10.44
CA ARG A 194 -12.81 -5.73 9.65
C ARG A 194 -12.88 -6.98 10.53
N GLU A 195 -11.82 -7.26 11.29
CA GLU A 195 -11.78 -8.41 12.21
C GLU A 195 -12.85 -8.31 13.30
N VAL A 196 -13.12 -7.11 13.82
CA VAL A 196 -14.21 -6.90 14.78
C VAL A 196 -15.56 -7.25 14.15
N ARG A 197 -15.86 -6.77 12.93
CA ARG A 197 -17.14 -7.09 12.26
C ARG A 197 -17.26 -8.56 11.91
N GLU A 198 -16.18 -9.21 11.47
CA GLU A 198 -16.14 -10.64 11.19
C GLU A 198 -16.37 -11.45 12.48
N ALA A 199 -15.71 -11.12 13.58
CA ALA A 199 -15.93 -11.76 14.88
C ALA A 199 -17.37 -11.59 15.38
N VAL A 200 -17.94 -10.39 15.24
CA VAL A 200 -19.35 -10.13 15.61
C VAL A 200 -20.30 -11.00 14.77
N ALA A 201 -20.05 -11.14 13.47
CA ALA A 201 -20.85 -11.99 12.59
C ALA A 201 -20.72 -13.48 12.94
N GLU A 202 -19.49 -13.97 13.15
CA GLU A 202 -19.20 -15.36 13.55
C GLU A 202 -19.89 -15.74 14.88
N LEU A 203 -20.00 -14.79 15.81
CA LEU A 203 -20.68 -14.99 17.09
C LEU A 203 -22.23 -14.91 17.00
N GLY A 204 -22.77 -14.73 15.78
CA GLY A 204 -24.20 -14.77 15.47
C GLY A 204 -24.93 -13.45 15.74
N ALA A 205 -24.23 -12.32 15.82
CA ALA A 205 -24.85 -11.01 15.94
C ALA A 205 -25.12 -10.39 14.55
N PRO A 206 -26.26 -9.69 14.35
CA PRO A 206 -26.59 -9.10 13.06
C PRO A 206 -25.67 -7.90 12.79
N ILE A 207 -24.80 -7.99 11.77
CA ILE A 207 -23.84 -6.93 11.42
C ILE A 207 -23.61 -6.87 9.91
N THR A 208 -23.40 -5.66 9.38
CA THR A 208 -22.98 -5.46 7.99
C THR A 208 -21.46 -5.54 7.89
N LEU A 209 -20.94 -6.55 7.18
CA LEU A 209 -19.52 -6.70 6.92
C LEU A 209 -18.98 -5.57 6.03
N LEU A 210 -17.69 -5.27 6.18
CA LEU A 210 -17.00 -4.39 5.25
C LEU A 210 -16.84 -5.08 3.88
N PRO A 211 -16.99 -4.36 2.75
CA PRO A 211 -16.71 -4.93 1.43
C PRO A 211 -15.30 -5.50 1.35
N PRO A 212 -15.03 -6.45 0.43
CA PRO A 212 -13.69 -7.01 0.23
C PRO A 212 -12.63 -5.93 0.04
N ASP A 213 -11.51 -6.05 0.77
CA ASP A 213 -10.40 -5.11 0.68
C ASP A 213 -9.49 -5.50 -0.49
N ARG A 214 -9.62 -4.76 -1.59
CA ARG A 214 -8.78 -4.94 -2.80
C ARG A 214 -7.84 -3.78 -3.04
N VAL A 215 -7.81 -2.79 -2.14
CA VAL A 215 -7.09 -1.53 -2.37
C VAL A 215 -5.69 -1.64 -1.78
N HIS A 216 -4.67 -1.71 -2.63
CA HIS A 216 -3.27 -1.77 -2.20
C HIS A 216 -2.69 -0.37 -1.92
N ARG A 217 -3.18 0.66 -2.61
CA ARG A 217 -2.70 2.04 -2.45
C ARG A 217 -3.83 3.05 -2.62
N LEU A 218 -3.85 4.04 -1.73
CA LEU A 218 -4.75 5.18 -1.74
C LEU A 218 -3.93 6.47 -1.73
N TRP A 219 -4.05 7.31 -2.75
CA TRP A 219 -3.52 8.67 -2.74
C TRP A 219 -4.61 9.68 -2.40
N VAL A 220 -4.38 10.52 -1.41
CA VAL A 220 -5.31 11.59 -1.02
C VAL A 220 -4.75 12.91 -1.52
N LEU A 221 -5.35 13.47 -2.57
CA LEU A 221 -4.86 14.70 -3.20
C LEU A 221 -5.48 15.93 -2.52
N ALA A 222 -4.61 16.74 -1.93
CA ALA A 222 -4.92 17.95 -1.19
C ALA A 222 -4.26 19.18 -1.81
N GLY A 223 -4.68 20.37 -1.38
CA GLY A 223 -4.15 21.64 -1.86
C GLY A 223 -5.22 22.69 -2.12
N MET A 224 -4.79 23.95 -2.17
CA MET A 224 -5.66 25.10 -2.39
C MET A 224 -6.30 25.11 -3.81
N SER A 225 -7.29 25.97 -4.07
CA SER A 225 -7.92 26.07 -5.41
C SER A 225 -6.87 26.29 -6.50
N GLU A 226 -7.00 25.71 -7.70
CA GLU A 226 -6.01 25.91 -8.79
C GLU A 226 -4.57 25.44 -8.53
N SER A 227 -4.33 24.63 -7.49
CA SER A 227 -3.02 24.03 -7.23
C SER A 227 -2.67 22.83 -8.13
N GLY A 228 -3.61 22.36 -8.96
CA GLY A 228 -3.39 21.25 -9.90
C GLY A 228 -3.72 19.84 -9.40
N LYS A 229 -4.48 19.70 -8.29
CA LYS A 229 -5.00 18.40 -7.80
C LYS A 229 -5.64 17.56 -8.91
N SER A 230 -6.52 18.17 -9.70
CA SER A 230 -7.24 17.47 -10.77
C SER A 230 -6.35 17.12 -11.95
N THR A 231 -5.32 17.92 -12.24
CA THR A 231 -4.28 17.57 -13.21
C THR A 231 -3.50 16.34 -12.73
N VAL A 232 -3.09 16.31 -11.46
CA VAL A 232 -2.37 15.16 -10.90
C VAL A 232 -3.25 13.91 -10.84
N GLY A 233 -4.51 14.04 -10.42
CA GLY A 233 -5.46 12.93 -10.46
C GLY A 233 -5.65 12.37 -11.88
N GLU A 234 -5.63 13.24 -12.88
CA GLU A 234 -5.72 12.83 -14.28
C GLU A 234 -4.45 12.13 -14.78
N LEU A 235 -3.26 12.66 -14.46
CA LEU A 235 -1.98 12.02 -14.78
C LEU A 235 -1.86 10.64 -14.13
N LEU A 236 -2.26 10.50 -12.86
CA LEU A 236 -2.33 9.20 -12.18
C LEU A 236 -3.24 8.22 -12.94
N ARG A 237 -4.37 8.71 -13.48
CA ARG A 237 -5.32 7.90 -14.24
C ARG A 237 -4.77 7.49 -15.60
N THR A 238 -4.30 8.43 -16.40
CA THR A 238 -3.90 8.20 -17.80
C THR A 238 -2.55 7.53 -17.92
N ASP A 239 -1.58 7.95 -17.12
CA ASP A 239 -0.17 7.56 -17.30
C ASP A 239 0.21 6.39 -16.36
N HIS A 240 -0.58 6.15 -15.30
CA HIS A 240 -0.24 5.18 -14.26
C HIS A 240 -1.34 4.19 -13.90
N ALA A 241 -2.47 4.20 -14.62
CA ALA A 241 -3.61 3.29 -14.41
C ALA A 241 -4.12 3.28 -12.95
N VAL A 242 -4.15 4.45 -12.32
CA VAL A 242 -4.74 4.66 -10.99
C VAL A 242 -6.20 5.07 -11.16
N THR A 243 -7.10 4.46 -10.40
CA THR A 243 -8.50 4.87 -10.45
C THR A 243 -8.67 6.21 -9.74
N ARG A 244 -9.28 7.19 -10.41
CA ARG A 244 -9.49 8.55 -9.89
C ARG A 244 -10.93 8.71 -9.42
N LEU A 245 -11.12 9.09 -8.15
CA LEU A 245 -12.45 9.27 -7.53
C LEU A 245 -12.59 10.66 -6.91
N LYS A 246 -13.83 11.18 -6.89
CA LYS A 246 -14.15 12.46 -6.26
C LYS A 246 -14.72 12.23 -4.85
N ILE A 247 -14.08 12.81 -3.83
CA ILE A 247 -14.52 12.72 -2.42
C ILE A 247 -15.98 13.17 -2.28
N GLY A 248 -16.34 14.32 -2.84
CA GLY A 248 -17.71 14.84 -2.74
C GLY A 248 -18.77 13.90 -3.36
N TYR A 249 -18.41 13.15 -4.41
CA TYR A 249 -19.28 12.14 -5.00
C TYR A 249 -19.42 10.91 -4.08
N LEU A 250 -18.30 10.40 -3.56
CA LEU A 250 -18.30 9.27 -2.63
C LEU A 250 -19.08 9.59 -1.35
N LEU A 251 -18.90 10.78 -0.77
CA LEU A 251 -19.66 11.20 0.41
C LEU A 251 -21.15 11.33 0.13
N ARG A 252 -21.54 11.80 -1.06
CA ARG A 252 -22.96 11.84 -1.46
C ARG A 252 -23.55 10.43 -1.56
N LEU A 253 -22.85 9.49 -2.20
CA LEU A 253 -23.27 8.09 -2.24
C LEU A 253 -23.40 7.48 -0.83
N ALA A 254 -22.45 7.77 0.06
CA ALA A 254 -22.54 7.33 1.45
C ALA A 254 -23.76 7.93 2.15
N ALA A 255 -24.01 9.22 1.95
CA ALA A 255 -25.09 9.96 2.60
C ALA A 255 -26.47 9.45 2.16
N ASP A 256 -26.64 9.22 0.86
CA ASP A 256 -27.86 8.66 0.27
C ASP A 256 -28.19 7.28 0.87
N ARG A 257 -27.18 6.43 1.12
CA ARG A 257 -27.39 5.10 1.73
C ARG A 257 -27.91 5.15 3.16
N VAL A 258 -27.56 6.19 3.91
CA VAL A 258 -27.95 6.34 5.32
C VAL A 258 -29.03 7.42 5.52
N GLY A 259 -29.61 7.93 4.42
CA GLY A 259 -30.69 8.92 4.45
C GLY A 259 -30.26 10.30 4.96
N VAL A 260 -29.01 10.70 4.75
CA VAL A 260 -28.47 12.02 5.15
C VAL A 260 -28.46 12.96 3.95
N THR A 261 -29.02 14.16 4.10
CA THR A 261 -29.13 15.14 3.01
C THR A 261 -27.83 15.93 2.77
N ASP A 262 -27.18 16.42 3.83
CA ASP A 262 -25.90 17.13 3.74
C ASP A 262 -24.86 16.48 4.68
N PRO A 263 -23.93 15.66 4.13
CA PRO A 263 -22.92 14.99 4.94
C PRO A 263 -21.97 15.96 5.64
N TYR A 264 -21.73 17.16 5.09
CA TYR A 264 -20.80 18.12 5.70
C TYR A 264 -21.36 18.80 6.95
N GLN A 265 -22.68 18.83 7.09
CA GLN A 265 -23.35 19.37 8.28
C GLN A 265 -23.68 18.26 9.29
N ALA A 266 -24.07 17.08 8.81
CA ALA A 266 -24.53 15.99 9.66
C ALA A 266 -23.40 15.16 10.29
N TRP A 267 -22.23 15.10 9.65
CA TRP A 267 -21.12 14.26 10.11
C TRP A 267 -19.97 15.09 10.66
N ASP A 268 -19.43 14.63 11.78
CA ASP A 268 -18.10 15.02 12.21
C ASP A 268 -17.02 14.46 11.24
N GLU A 269 -15.81 14.98 11.34
CA GLU A 269 -14.71 14.61 10.44
C GLU A 269 -14.33 13.13 10.50
N LEU A 270 -14.49 12.50 11.67
CA LEU A 270 -14.21 11.07 11.85
C LEU A 270 -15.28 10.21 11.15
N THR A 271 -16.54 10.58 11.27
CA THR A 271 -17.65 9.90 10.58
C THR A 271 -17.54 10.10 9.08
N GLU A 272 -17.20 11.30 8.60
CA GLU A 272 -16.89 11.56 7.19
C GLU A 272 -15.80 10.61 6.67
N ALA A 273 -14.67 10.50 7.39
CA ALA A 273 -13.56 9.64 7.00
C ALA A 273 -13.93 8.14 6.96
N ARG A 274 -14.74 7.67 7.92
CA ARG A 274 -15.26 6.29 7.94
C ARG A 274 -16.17 6.01 6.76
N MET A 275 -17.16 6.88 6.53
CA MET A 275 -18.12 6.76 5.42
C MET A 275 -17.41 6.79 4.06
N LEU A 276 -16.45 7.70 3.90
CA LEU A 276 -15.60 7.77 2.71
C LEU A 276 -14.82 6.47 2.49
N SER A 277 -14.21 5.93 3.56
CA SER A 277 -13.42 4.70 3.47
C SER A 277 -14.27 3.48 3.10
N GLU A 278 -15.49 3.37 3.64
CA GLU A 278 -16.42 2.30 3.24
C GLU A 278 -16.86 2.43 1.77
N GLU A 279 -17.15 3.64 1.27
CA GLU A 279 -17.50 3.81 -0.15
C GLU A 279 -16.32 3.54 -1.10
N ILE A 280 -15.08 3.84 -0.69
CA ILE A 280 -13.89 3.44 -1.44
C ILE A 280 -13.82 1.91 -1.56
N LEU A 281 -14.07 1.18 -0.46
CA LEU A 281 -14.12 -0.28 -0.47
C LEU A 281 -15.26 -0.83 -1.31
N ARG A 282 -16.46 -0.23 -1.23
CA ARG A 282 -17.61 -0.63 -2.08
C ARG A 282 -17.28 -0.43 -3.55
N PHE A 283 -16.68 0.70 -3.91
CA PHE A 283 -16.26 0.98 -5.27
C PHE A 283 -15.24 -0.05 -5.76
N ALA A 284 -14.20 -0.34 -4.97
CA ALA A 284 -13.15 -1.31 -5.33
C ALA A 284 -13.69 -2.75 -5.43
N ALA A 285 -14.66 -3.12 -4.59
CA ALA A 285 -15.30 -4.44 -4.66
C ALA A 285 -16.06 -4.63 -5.99
N LEU A 286 -16.73 -3.59 -6.48
CA LEU A 286 -17.45 -3.60 -7.76
C LEU A 286 -16.55 -3.44 -8.99
N ASN A 287 -15.33 -2.93 -8.82
CA ASN A 287 -14.38 -2.66 -9.89
C ASN A 287 -13.06 -3.40 -9.63
N ALA A 288 -12.96 -4.67 -10.02
CA ALA A 288 -11.84 -5.55 -9.65
C ALA A 288 -10.45 -5.02 -10.08
N GLY A 289 -10.36 -4.18 -11.12
CA GLY A 289 -9.12 -3.52 -11.54
C GLY A 289 -8.71 -2.31 -10.70
N SER A 290 -9.55 -1.83 -9.78
CA SER A 290 -9.33 -0.61 -8.99
C SER A 290 -8.60 -0.89 -7.68
N GLN A 291 -7.39 -1.44 -7.79
CA GLN A 291 -6.53 -1.74 -6.64
C GLN A 291 -5.69 -0.53 -6.18
N ARG A 292 -5.49 0.44 -7.06
CA ARG A 292 -4.75 1.67 -6.80
C ARG A 292 -5.70 2.84 -7.05
N ILE A 293 -5.95 3.65 -6.03
CA ILE A 293 -6.98 4.68 -6.05
C ILE A 293 -6.38 6.03 -5.69
N SER A 294 -6.80 7.10 -6.37
CA SER A 294 -6.61 8.48 -5.93
C SER A 294 -7.96 9.11 -5.63
N ILE A 295 -8.04 9.86 -4.53
CA ILE A 295 -9.25 10.61 -4.14
C ILE A 295 -8.95 12.11 -4.10
N GLU A 296 -9.90 12.90 -4.58
CA GLU A 296 -9.78 14.37 -4.58
C GLU A 296 -11.15 15.07 -4.44
N SER A 297 -11.24 16.31 -3.94
CA SER A 297 -10.19 17.12 -3.35
C SER A 297 -10.31 17.13 -1.84
N ALA A 298 -9.27 16.67 -1.14
CA ALA A 298 -9.20 16.77 0.31
C ALA A 298 -9.01 18.22 0.73
N HIS A 299 -9.85 18.69 1.66
CA HIS A 299 -9.87 20.09 2.08
C HIS A 299 -10.34 20.30 3.53
N ARG A 300 -10.57 19.22 4.30
CA ARG A 300 -10.80 19.24 5.75
C ARG A 300 -9.62 18.54 6.43
N PHE A 301 -8.93 19.24 7.33
CA PHE A 301 -7.72 18.74 7.96
C PHE A 301 -7.96 17.45 8.77
N GLU A 302 -8.87 17.49 9.74
CA GLU A 302 -9.11 16.34 10.63
C GLU A 302 -9.67 15.13 9.87
N ALA A 303 -10.54 15.34 8.87
CA ALA A 303 -11.06 14.24 8.05
C ALA A 303 -9.93 13.55 7.28
N THR A 304 -9.00 14.32 6.72
CA THR A 304 -7.82 13.79 6.01
C THR A 304 -6.90 13.02 6.96
N ARG A 305 -6.69 13.54 8.18
CA ARG A 305 -5.93 12.86 9.24
C ARG A 305 -6.56 11.52 9.62
N HIS A 306 -7.89 11.48 9.76
CA HIS A 306 -8.62 10.25 10.06
C HIS A 306 -8.57 9.25 8.90
N VAL A 307 -8.62 9.69 7.64
CA VAL A 307 -8.41 8.79 6.48
C VAL A 307 -7.03 8.13 6.56
N ARG A 308 -5.95 8.88 6.85
CA ARG A 308 -4.61 8.30 7.04
C ARG A 308 -4.58 7.28 8.18
N GLN A 309 -5.24 7.56 9.30
CA GLN A 309 -5.34 6.60 10.43
C GLN A 309 -6.15 5.34 10.08
N ILE A 310 -7.21 5.49 9.28
CA ILE A 310 -8.06 4.36 8.85
C ILE A 310 -7.29 3.43 7.92
N TRP A 311 -6.58 3.98 6.95
CA TRP A 311 -5.90 3.20 5.90
C TRP A 311 -4.45 2.80 6.25
N GLY A 312 -3.82 3.49 7.21
CA GLY A 312 -2.42 3.30 7.57
C GLY A 312 -1.49 3.54 6.39
N ASP A 313 -0.42 2.75 6.29
CA ASP A 313 0.65 2.88 5.30
C ASP A 313 0.22 2.79 3.83
N ARG A 314 -0.99 2.28 3.58
CA ARG A 314 -1.59 2.26 2.25
C ARG A 314 -2.06 3.65 1.77
N CYS A 315 -2.27 4.60 2.68
CA CYS A 315 -2.73 5.95 2.36
C CYS A 315 -1.57 6.94 2.30
N GLU A 316 -1.29 7.52 1.14
CA GLU A 316 -0.32 8.59 0.97
C GLU A 316 -1.04 9.93 0.72
N ILE A 317 -0.82 10.91 1.58
CA ILE A 317 -1.36 12.26 1.44
C ILE A 317 -0.39 13.06 0.56
N VAL A 318 -0.90 13.54 -0.58
CA VAL A 318 -0.14 14.36 -1.53
C VAL A 318 -0.72 15.77 -1.51
N TYR A 319 0.07 16.74 -1.06
CA TYR A 319 -0.31 18.14 -1.06
C TYR A 319 0.30 18.84 -2.29
N LEU A 320 -0.57 19.42 -3.12
CA LEU A 320 -0.16 20.17 -4.29
C LEU A 320 -0.09 21.64 -3.92
N ASP A 321 1.13 22.19 -3.96
CA ASP A 321 1.40 23.59 -3.71
C ASP A 321 1.63 24.34 -5.02
N ALA A 322 1.25 25.60 -5.06
CA ALA A 322 1.51 26.49 -6.17
C ALA A 322 1.45 27.93 -5.68
N SER A 323 2.38 28.77 -6.15
CA SER A 323 2.38 30.17 -5.74
C SER A 323 1.03 30.86 -6.05
N PRO A 324 0.58 31.83 -5.22
CA PRO A 324 -0.67 32.55 -5.47
C PRO A 324 -0.76 33.18 -6.87
N ALA A 325 0.36 33.71 -7.37
CA ALA A 325 0.44 34.29 -8.71
C ALA A 325 0.16 33.26 -9.82
N VAL A 326 0.75 32.06 -9.72
CA VAL A 326 0.51 30.98 -10.67
C VAL A 326 -0.93 30.46 -10.56
N ARG A 327 -1.50 30.37 -9.35
CA ARG A 327 -2.88 29.93 -9.14
C ARG A 327 -3.89 30.91 -9.75
N LEU A 328 -3.68 32.22 -9.57
CA LEU A 328 -4.47 33.27 -10.20
C LEU A 328 -4.37 33.22 -11.73
N GLY A 329 -3.16 32.99 -12.27
CA GLY A 329 -2.96 32.86 -13.72
C GLY A 329 -3.57 31.61 -14.36
N ARG A 330 -4.10 30.67 -13.57
CA ARG A 330 -4.74 29.43 -14.05
C ARG A 330 -6.27 29.49 -14.08
N THR A 331 -6.85 30.53 -13.50
CA THR A 331 -8.31 30.66 -13.41
C THR A 331 -8.80 31.85 -14.23
N ASP A 332 -9.97 31.68 -14.83
CA ASP A 332 -10.73 32.76 -15.45
C ASP A 332 -11.60 33.50 -14.40
N GLU A 333 -11.60 33.05 -13.13
CA GLU A 333 -12.32 33.71 -12.03
C GLU A 333 -11.64 35.00 -11.58
N SER A 334 -12.43 35.93 -11.02
CA SER A 334 -11.87 37.13 -10.42
C SER A 334 -10.99 36.80 -9.20
N PRO A 335 -9.95 37.60 -8.92
CA PRO A 335 -9.12 37.43 -7.72
C PRO A 335 -9.93 37.37 -6.42
N ASP A 336 -11.00 38.18 -6.31
CA ASP A 336 -11.87 38.22 -5.14
C ASP A 336 -12.69 36.92 -4.96
N SER A 337 -13.18 36.35 -6.06
CA SER A 337 -13.87 35.04 -6.04
C SER A 337 -12.94 33.94 -5.55
N MET A 338 -11.71 33.90 -6.08
CA MET A 338 -10.71 32.93 -5.66
C MET A 338 -10.34 33.10 -4.18
N ALA A 339 -10.16 34.35 -3.74
CA ALA A 339 -9.85 34.68 -2.34
C ALA A 339 -10.95 34.22 -1.37
N SER A 340 -12.23 34.42 -1.74
CA SER A 340 -13.37 33.97 -0.95
C SER A 340 -13.41 32.45 -0.79
N ARG A 341 -13.24 31.70 -1.89
CA ARG A 341 -13.16 30.22 -1.86
C ARG A 341 -11.98 29.72 -1.02
N ASP A 342 -10.84 30.39 -1.13
CA ASP A 342 -9.66 30.06 -0.35
C ASP A 342 -9.85 30.34 1.14
N LEU A 343 -10.60 31.37 1.52
CA LEU A 343 -10.94 31.65 2.92
C LEU A 343 -11.75 30.50 3.52
N THR A 344 -12.78 30.00 2.81
CA THR A 344 -13.56 28.83 3.25
C THR A 344 -12.70 27.57 3.36
N LYS A 345 -11.75 27.36 2.43
CA LYS A 345 -10.84 26.21 2.50
C LYS A 345 -9.85 26.34 3.66
N ARG A 346 -9.35 27.54 3.94
CA ARG A 346 -8.48 27.82 5.08
C ARG A 346 -9.19 27.59 6.40
N SER A 347 -10.45 28.01 6.55
CA SER A 347 -11.21 27.76 7.78
C SER A 347 -11.43 26.27 8.06
N ARG A 348 -11.49 25.44 7.00
CA ARG A 348 -11.53 23.96 7.08
C ARG A 348 -10.15 23.31 7.29
N GLY A 349 -9.08 24.10 7.29
CA GLY A 349 -7.71 23.64 7.47
C GLY A 349 -7.07 23.03 6.23
N ALA A 350 -7.53 23.36 5.02
CA ALA A 350 -6.96 22.81 3.78
C ALA A 350 -5.45 23.04 3.67
N GLU A 351 -4.94 24.22 4.04
CA GLU A 351 -3.51 24.54 4.04
C GLU A 351 -2.71 23.72 5.07
N ARG A 352 -3.33 23.45 6.24
CA ARG A 352 -2.72 22.65 7.30
C ARG A 352 -2.51 21.20 6.87
N ILE A 353 -3.19 20.73 5.82
CA ILE A 353 -2.95 19.37 5.29
C ILE A 353 -1.49 19.21 4.84
N ALA A 354 -0.82 20.29 4.42
CA ALA A 354 0.60 20.25 4.09
C ALA A 354 1.47 19.75 5.27
N THR A 355 1.07 19.99 6.53
CA THR A 355 1.83 19.57 7.72
C THR A 355 1.71 18.08 8.02
N ILE A 356 0.76 17.38 7.38
CA ILE A 356 0.55 15.92 7.52
C ILE A 356 0.73 15.19 6.18
N ALA A 357 1.18 15.90 5.13
CA ALA A 357 1.37 15.33 3.82
C ALA A 357 2.65 14.49 3.80
N ASP A 358 2.56 13.29 3.21
CA ASP A 358 3.72 12.44 2.97
C ASP A 358 4.58 13.00 1.83
N THR A 359 3.93 13.63 0.84
CA THR A 359 4.59 14.30 -0.28
C THR A 359 3.99 15.68 -0.52
N VAL A 360 4.83 16.71 -0.59
CA VAL A 360 4.47 18.05 -1.09
C VAL A 360 5.07 18.22 -2.47
N ILE A 361 4.23 18.51 -3.48
CA ILE A 361 4.68 18.77 -4.85
C ILE A 361 4.51 20.25 -5.14
N ASP A 362 5.62 20.94 -5.40
CA ASP A 362 5.60 22.30 -5.97
C ASP A 362 5.19 22.24 -7.45
N ASN A 363 3.99 22.71 -7.71
CA ASN A 363 3.39 22.83 -9.03
C ASN A 363 3.38 24.29 -9.51
N THR A 364 4.37 25.09 -9.14
CA THR A 364 4.63 26.43 -9.71
C THR A 364 5.31 26.33 -11.08
N GLY A 365 6.03 25.24 -11.33
CA GLY A 365 6.81 25.02 -12.55
C GLY A 365 6.01 24.51 -13.76
N SER A 366 6.72 23.81 -14.65
CA SER A 366 6.16 23.29 -15.91
C SER A 366 5.39 21.98 -15.73
N LEU A 367 4.50 21.67 -16.69
CA LEU A 367 3.83 20.37 -16.76
C LEU A 367 4.82 19.19 -16.83
N LEU A 368 5.98 19.36 -17.49
CA LEU A 368 7.01 18.33 -17.52
C LEU A 368 7.57 18.06 -16.11
N GLY A 369 7.80 19.11 -15.32
CA GLY A 369 8.20 18.97 -13.92
C GLY A 369 7.14 18.24 -13.10
N LEU A 370 5.87 18.59 -13.29
CA LEU A 370 4.75 17.90 -12.62
C LEU A 370 4.66 16.42 -13.01
N LYS A 371 4.74 16.09 -14.31
CA LYS A 371 4.74 14.70 -14.79
C LYS A 371 5.87 13.88 -14.17
N ARG A 372 7.06 14.47 -14.06
CA ARG A 372 8.22 13.84 -13.40
C ARG A 372 7.96 13.58 -11.91
N ALA A 373 7.37 14.53 -11.20
CA ALA A 373 7.04 14.37 -9.79
C ALA A 373 5.97 13.28 -9.57
N VAL A 374 4.96 13.21 -10.43
CA VAL A 374 3.92 12.17 -10.38
C VAL A 374 4.48 10.79 -10.71
N ALA A 375 5.36 10.69 -11.71
CA ALA A 375 6.01 9.42 -12.03
C ALA A 375 6.89 8.92 -10.87
N GLU A 376 7.63 9.83 -10.22
CA GLU A 376 8.40 9.49 -9.01
C GLU A 376 7.50 9.01 -7.87
N LEU A 377 6.39 9.71 -7.60
CA LEU A 377 5.40 9.34 -6.59
C LEU A 377 4.93 7.90 -6.78
N VAL A 378 4.52 7.54 -8.00
CA VAL A 378 4.05 6.19 -8.33
C VAL A 378 5.18 5.17 -8.24
N HIS A 379 6.38 5.51 -8.73
CA HIS A 379 7.52 4.61 -8.72
C HIS A 379 7.92 4.21 -7.29
N ARG A 380 8.06 5.18 -6.38
CA ARG A 380 8.37 4.92 -4.95
C ARG A 380 7.34 4.02 -4.30
N ALA A 381 6.09 4.08 -4.76
CA ALA A 381 4.99 3.32 -4.23
C ALA A 381 4.84 1.89 -4.81
N SER A 382 5.57 1.55 -5.87
CA SER A 382 5.39 0.31 -6.67
C SER A 382 6.57 -0.67 -6.55
N GLY A 383 7.26 -0.68 -5.40
CA GLY A 383 8.44 -1.50 -5.23
C GLY A 383 9.02 -1.45 -3.82
N ASP A 384 9.96 -2.36 -3.58
CA ASP A 384 10.65 -2.53 -2.31
C ASP A 384 12.11 -2.11 -2.40
N ARG A 385 12.72 -1.93 -1.23
CA ARG A 385 14.10 -1.50 -1.09
C ARG A 385 14.97 -2.66 -0.65
N HIS A 386 15.95 -3.01 -1.48
CA HIS A 386 16.84 -4.14 -1.21
C HIS A 386 18.31 -3.75 -1.38
N PRO A 387 19.20 -4.19 -0.48
CA PRO A 387 20.63 -4.14 -0.79
C PRO A 387 20.93 -5.10 -1.95
N PRO A 388 21.91 -4.79 -2.82
CA PRO A 388 22.44 -5.77 -3.76
C PRO A 388 22.91 -7.03 -3.02
N ARG A 389 22.66 -8.22 -3.60
CA ARG A 389 23.20 -9.48 -3.08
C ARG A 389 24.56 -9.80 -3.68
N ARG A 390 25.33 -10.67 -3.00
CA ARG A 390 26.70 -11.03 -3.39
C ARG A 390 26.79 -11.64 -4.79
N GLU A 391 27.97 -11.50 -5.36
CA GLU A 391 28.37 -11.69 -6.76
C GLU A 391 27.84 -12.95 -7.46
N THR A 392 27.57 -12.78 -8.75
CA THR A 392 27.38 -13.89 -9.70
C THR A 392 28.70 -14.21 -10.40
N PRO A 393 29.04 -15.50 -10.58
CA PRO A 393 30.23 -15.89 -11.31
C PRO A 393 30.13 -15.43 -12.78
N VAL A 394 31.06 -14.57 -13.19
CA VAL A 394 31.26 -14.19 -14.60
C VAL A 394 32.10 -15.27 -15.30
N PRO A 395 31.84 -15.59 -16.59
CA PRO A 395 32.72 -16.45 -17.38
C PRO A 395 34.20 -16.07 -17.25
N SER A 396 35.07 -17.05 -16.99
CA SER A 396 36.51 -16.84 -16.75
C SER A 396 37.20 -16.06 -17.86
N ALA A 397 36.80 -16.29 -19.11
CA ALA A 397 37.30 -15.57 -20.29
C ALA A 397 37.07 -14.04 -20.24
N LEU A 398 36.07 -13.57 -19.49
CA LEU A 398 35.70 -12.16 -19.41
C LEU A 398 36.13 -11.50 -18.09
N GLN A 399 36.60 -12.26 -17.09
CA GLN A 399 36.91 -11.75 -15.76
C GLN A 399 37.96 -10.63 -15.78
N ASN A 400 39.10 -10.84 -16.44
CA ASN A 400 40.16 -9.84 -16.51
C ASN A 400 39.71 -8.58 -17.26
N PHE A 401 38.95 -8.77 -18.34
CA PHE A 401 38.40 -7.66 -19.12
C PHE A 401 37.43 -6.82 -18.29
N LEU A 402 36.47 -7.46 -17.61
CA LEU A 402 35.48 -6.75 -16.80
C LEU A 402 36.09 -6.13 -15.55
N ALA A 403 37.12 -6.73 -14.96
CA ALA A 403 37.83 -6.13 -13.83
C ALA A 403 38.52 -4.82 -14.23
N ALA A 404 39.24 -4.81 -15.37
CA ALA A 404 39.85 -3.60 -15.91
C ALA A 404 38.79 -2.56 -16.32
N TYR A 405 37.71 -3.00 -16.96
CA TYR A 405 36.60 -2.12 -17.37
C TYR A 405 35.90 -1.49 -16.16
N THR A 406 35.71 -2.26 -15.08
CA THR A 406 35.12 -1.77 -13.82
C THR A 406 36.05 -0.77 -13.14
N ALA A 407 37.36 -1.04 -13.10
CA ALA A 407 38.33 -0.13 -12.51
C ALA A 407 38.33 1.26 -13.17
N GLU A 408 38.13 1.33 -14.49
CA GLU A 408 38.00 2.61 -15.21
C GLU A 408 36.72 3.39 -14.85
N LEU A 409 35.64 2.69 -14.47
CA LEU A 409 34.32 3.26 -14.16
C LEU A 409 34.11 3.61 -12.69
N VAL A 410 34.91 3.05 -11.78
CA VAL A 410 34.74 3.24 -10.34
C VAL A 410 35.48 4.48 -9.86
N ASP A 411 34.74 5.38 -9.22
CA ASP A 411 35.25 6.49 -8.42
C ASP A 411 34.32 6.76 -7.23
N ASP A 412 34.60 7.82 -6.46
CA ASP A 412 33.86 8.14 -5.23
C ASP A 412 32.36 8.41 -5.43
N GLU A 413 31.94 8.76 -6.66
CA GLU A 413 30.52 8.97 -6.98
C GLU A 413 29.84 7.71 -7.54
N THR A 414 30.61 6.66 -7.86
CA THR A 414 30.06 5.43 -8.45
C THR A 414 29.29 4.65 -7.39
N ALA A 415 28.01 4.43 -7.67
CA ALA A 415 27.12 3.67 -6.81
C ALA A 415 27.10 2.19 -7.18
N LEU A 416 27.03 1.87 -8.48
CA LEU A 416 26.88 0.51 -8.99
C LEU A 416 27.59 0.35 -10.33
N VAL A 417 28.26 -0.78 -10.53
CA VAL A 417 28.65 -1.30 -11.86
C VAL A 417 28.15 -2.73 -11.96
N ALA A 418 27.47 -3.05 -13.06
CA ALA A 418 26.95 -4.39 -13.32
C ALA A 418 27.01 -4.71 -14.80
N VAL A 419 27.11 -5.99 -15.15
CA VAL A 419 26.74 -6.49 -16.48
C VAL A 419 25.26 -6.81 -16.51
N THR A 420 24.66 -6.65 -17.69
CA THR A 420 23.24 -6.91 -17.96
C THR A 420 23.11 -7.77 -19.21
N GLY A 421 21.88 -8.15 -19.58
CA GLY A 421 21.65 -8.99 -20.75
C GLY A 421 22.21 -10.41 -20.57
N SER A 422 22.48 -11.12 -21.67
CA SER A 422 22.84 -12.56 -21.66
C SER A 422 24.05 -12.88 -20.79
N LEU A 423 24.98 -11.93 -20.60
CA LEU A 423 26.12 -12.09 -19.71
C LEU A 423 25.74 -12.20 -18.23
N ALA A 424 24.71 -11.48 -17.79
CA ALA A 424 24.21 -11.58 -16.40
C ALA A 424 23.43 -12.88 -16.15
N TYR A 425 22.92 -13.52 -17.20
CA TYR A 425 22.09 -14.73 -17.12
C TYR A 425 22.85 -16.04 -17.36
N GLY A 426 24.14 -15.97 -17.71
CA GLY A 426 24.96 -17.16 -17.97
C GLY A 426 24.87 -17.69 -19.41
N ASP A 427 24.04 -17.08 -20.26
CA ASP A 427 23.82 -17.49 -21.66
C ASP A 427 24.67 -16.70 -22.66
N TRP A 428 25.80 -16.14 -22.20
CA TRP A 428 26.70 -15.40 -23.07
C TRP A 428 27.44 -16.33 -24.03
N GLN A 429 27.36 -15.98 -25.31
CA GLN A 429 27.96 -16.76 -26.40
C GLN A 429 28.96 -15.89 -27.19
N PRO A 430 30.22 -16.32 -27.33
CA PRO A 430 31.22 -15.63 -28.14
C PRO A 430 30.73 -15.34 -29.56
N GLY A 431 30.96 -14.12 -30.06
CA GLY A 431 30.57 -13.71 -31.41
C GLY A 431 29.06 -13.49 -31.66
N TRP A 432 28.19 -13.86 -30.71
CA TRP A 432 26.72 -13.67 -30.76
C TRP A 432 26.21 -12.67 -29.72
N SER A 433 26.73 -12.75 -28.50
CA SER A 433 26.34 -11.89 -27.38
C SER A 433 27.15 -10.59 -27.34
N ASP A 434 26.47 -9.49 -27.01
CA ASP A 434 27.13 -8.22 -26.69
C ASP A 434 27.51 -8.23 -25.20
N VAL A 435 28.43 -7.34 -24.80
CA VAL A 435 28.75 -7.08 -23.40
C VAL A 435 28.05 -5.79 -22.99
N ASP A 436 26.90 -5.90 -22.34
CA ASP A 436 26.12 -4.76 -21.85
C ASP A 436 26.54 -4.42 -20.41
N VAL A 437 27.16 -3.26 -20.20
CA VAL A 437 27.60 -2.77 -18.89
C VAL A 437 26.68 -1.63 -18.44
N LEU A 438 26.18 -1.71 -17.22
CA LEU A 438 25.45 -0.67 -16.51
C LEU A 438 26.39 0.01 -15.50
N VAL A 439 26.43 1.34 -15.53
CA VAL A 439 27.04 2.17 -14.49
C VAL A 439 26.02 3.13 -13.90
N VAL A 440 25.96 3.20 -12.58
CA VAL A 440 25.13 4.16 -11.83
C VAL A 440 26.05 5.04 -10.99
N ARG A 441 25.95 6.37 -11.14
CA ARG A 441 26.74 7.37 -10.40
C ARG A 441 25.84 8.42 -9.75
N ASP A 442 26.30 9.11 -8.71
CA ASP A 442 25.49 10.21 -8.14
C ASP A 442 25.34 11.38 -9.13
N THR A 443 26.42 11.71 -9.84
CA THR A 443 26.36 12.65 -10.97
C THR A 443 26.92 11.99 -12.23
N LEU A 444 26.47 12.43 -13.40
CA LEU A 444 26.95 11.90 -14.67
C LEU A 444 27.31 13.00 -15.68
N PRO A 445 28.40 13.77 -15.44
CA PRO A 445 28.85 14.78 -16.38
C PRO A 445 29.32 14.15 -17.70
N VAL A 446 28.99 14.75 -18.84
CA VAL A 446 29.47 14.25 -20.15
C VAL A 446 30.99 14.17 -20.21
N ARG A 447 31.71 15.12 -19.61
CA ARG A 447 33.17 15.11 -19.52
C ARG A 447 33.71 13.88 -18.79
N TRP A 448 32.97 13.36 -17.81
CA TRP A 448 33.36 12.17 -17.07
C TRP A 448 33.31 10.96 -17.98
N LEU A 449 32.23 10.79 -18.77
CA LEU A 449 32.13 9.71 -19.76
C LEU A 449 33.22 9.83 -20.83
N ALA A 450 33.49 11.05 -21.30
CA ALA A 450 34.47 11.29 -22.36
C ALA A 450 35.93 11.04 -21.92
N SER A 451 36.23 11.16 -20.62
CA SER A 451 37.58 10.95 -20.10
C SER A 451 37.93 9.49 -19.82
N ARG A 452 36.97 8.55 -19.90
CA ARG A 452 37.20 7.13 -19.62
C ARG A 452 37.83 6.44 -20.82
N SER A 453 38.89 5.68 -20.61
CA SER A 453 39.54 4.91 -21.67
C SER A 453 38.87 3.54 -21.84
N LEU A 454 37.61 3.54 -22.28
CA LEU A 454 36.80 2.32 -22.38
C LEU A 454 36.93 1.67 -23.76
N PRO A 455 37.35 0.39 -23.85
CA PRO A 455 37.38 -0.33 -25.12
C PRO A 455 35.97 -0.50 -25.69
N ARG A 456 35.82 -0.30 -27.00
CA ARG A 456 34.55 -0.46 -27.73
C ARG A 456 34.22 -1.92 -28.06
N THR A 457 35.21 -2.80 -27.99
CA THR A 457 35.12 -4.22 -28.27
C THR A 457 35.80 -5.00 -27.14
N GLY A 458 35.13 -6.04 -26.66
CA GLY A 458 35.65 -6.99 -25.68
C GLY A 458 36.34 -8.18 -26.35
N PRO A 459 36.62 -9.24 -25.57
CA PRO A 459 37.13 -10.51 -26.09
C PRO A 459 36.26 -11.07 -27.24
N ASP A 460 36.90 -11.75 -28.18
CA ASP A 460 36.28 -12.31 -29.39
C ASP A 460 35.53 -11.31 -30.29
N GLY A 461 35.85 -10.01 -30.17
CA GLY A 461 35.23 -8.94 -30.95
C GLY A 461 33.81 -8.59 -30.51
N ALA A 462 33.38 -9.03 -29.32
CA ALA A 462 32.07 -8.70 -28.78
C ALA A 462 31.91 -7.17 -28.65
N LYS A 463 30.79 -6.60 -29.10
CA LYS A 463 30.52 -5.18 -28.92
C LYS A 463 30.26 -4.90 -27.45
N VAL A 464 30.88 -3.84 -26.92
CA VAL A 464 30.65 -3.38 -25.55
C VAL A 464 29.70 -2.19 -25.58
N ALA A 465 28.59 -2.28 -24.86
CA ALA A 465 27.62 -1.21 -24.73
C ALA A 465 27.57 -0.72 -23.28
N LEU A 466 27.81 0.58 -23.09
CA LEU A 466 27.70 1.22 -21.78
C LEU A 466 26.36 1.93 -21.64
N SER A 467 25.61 1.54 -20.62
CA SER A 467 24.42 2.23 -20.12
C SER A 467 24.79 3.00 -18.87
N ALA A 468 24.69 4.33 -18.89
CA ALA A 468 25.09 5.18 -17.79
C ALA A 468 23.91 5.99 -17.26
N PHE A 469 23.67 5.90 -15.95
CA PHE A 469 22.55 6.56 -15.28
C PHE A 469 22.98 7.19 -13.95
N THR A 470 22.16 8.12 -13.46
CA THR A 470 22.32 8.68 -12.13
C THR A 470 21.61 7.86 -11.06
N THR A 471 22.02 8.02 -9.81
CA THR A 471 21.28 7.46 -8.67
C THR A 471 19.89 8.05 -8.56
N ASP A 472 19.68 9.32 -8.94
CA ASP A 472 18.35 9.94 -9.03
C ASP A 472 17.48 9.26 -10.10
N GLU A 473 18.00 9.06 -11.31
CA GLU A 473 17.27 8.37 -12.37
C GLU A 473 16.88 6.95 -11.98
N THR A 474 17.78 6.25 -11.28
CA THR A 474 17.51 4.90 -10.78
C THR A 474 16.44 4.92 -9.69
N ARG A 475 16.58 5.82 -8.70
CA ARG A 475 15.63 6.01 -7.58
C ARG A 475 14.24 6.44 -8.04
N THR A 476 14.15 7.16 -9.15
CA THR A 476 12.89 7.67 -9.70
C THR A 476 12.33 6.81 -10.85
N GLY A 477 12.97 5.67 -11.15
CA GLY A 477 12.50 4.74 -12.17
C GLY A 477 12.63 5.23 -13.61
N ARG A 478 13.50 6.21 -13.86
CA ARG A 478 13.77 6.77 -15.19
C ARG A 478 14.76 5.91 -15.97
N LEU A 479 14.48 4.61 -15.99
CA LEU A 479 15.29 3.60 -16.66
C LEU A 479 14.42 2.86 -17.68
N PRO A 480 14.99 2.42 -18.81
CA PRO A 480 14.31 1.47 -19.70
C PRO A 480 13.88 0.21 -18.93
N PRO A 481 12.73 -0.41 -19.25
CA PRO A 481 12.21 -1.61 -18.59
C PRO A 481 13.24 -2.75 -18.44
N ARG A 482 14.08 -2.99 -19.45
CA ARG A 482 15.15 -3.98 -19.39
C ARG A 482 16.16 -3.75 -18.26
N LEU A 483 16.42 -2.49 -17.89
CA LEU A 483 17.34 -2.14 -16.80
C LEU A 483 16.63 -2.16 -15.45
N LEU A 484 15.34 -1.82 -15.39
CA LEU A 484 14.51 -2.04 -14.20
C LEU A 484 14.50 -3.54 -13.84
N TYR A 485 14.32 -4.41 -14.84
CA TYR A 485 14.43 -5.85 -14.70
C TYR A 485 15.82 -6.29 -14.21
N ALA A 486 16.89 -5.76 -14.79
CA ALA A 486 18.26 -6.09 -14.36
C ALA A 486 18.51 -5.70 -12.90
N LEU A 487 18.06 -4.52 -12.46
CA LEU A 487 18.18 -4.09 -11.05
C LEU A 487 17.41 -5.00 -10.09
N ARG A 488 16.24 -5.49 -10.50
CA ARG A 488 15.49 -6.50 -9.72
C ARG A 488 16.29 -7.78 -9.54
N GLN A 489 16.94 -8.26 -10.59
CA GLN A 489 17.75 -9.47 -10.52
C GLN A 489 19.01 -9.26 -9.64
N ILE A 490 19.73 -8.15 -9.82
CA ILE A 490 20.87 -7.78 -8.97
C ILE A 490 20.46 -7.76 -7.48
N ALA A 491 19.29 -7.22 -7.16
CA ALA A 491 18.79 -7.19 -5.80
C ALA A 491 18.35 -8.56 -5.27
N HIS A 492 17.81 -9.43 -6.12
CA HIS A 492 17.26 -10.72 -5.72
C HIS A 492 18.34 -11.80 -5.54
N ASP A 493 19.31 -11.88 -6.45
CA ASP A 493 20.33 -12.93 -6.45
C ASP A 493 21.74 -12.48 -6.87
N GLY A 494 21.96 -11.17 -7.07
CA GLY A 494 23.28 -10.62 -7.36
C GLY A 494 23.73 -10.77 -8.81
N ARG A 495 22.82 -11.17 -9.72
CA ARG A 495 23.12 -11.38 -11.15
C ARG A 495 23.81 -10.19 -11.81
N GLY A 496 25.00 -10.46 -12.35
CA GLY A 496 25.80 -9.50 -13.10
C GLY A 496 26.46 -8.40 -12.26
N LEU A 497 26.37 -8.42 -10.93
CA LEU A 497 26.99 -7.41 -10.08
C LEU A 497 28.53 -7.46 -10.18
N LEU A 498 29.17 -6.32 -10.51
CA LEU A 498 30.63 -6.18 -10.57
C LEU A 498 31.20 -5.28 -9.48
N TYR A 499 30.46 -4.22 -9.12
CA TYR A 499 30.82 -3.30 -8.05
C TYR A 499 29.56 -2.68 -7.46
N HIS A 500 29.56 -2.45 -6.15
CA HIS A 500 28.62 -1.52 -5.52
C HIS A 500 29.29 -0.78 -4.37
N ARG A 501 28.83 0.45 -4.11
CA ARG A 501 29.24 1.18 -2.92
C ARG A 501 28.65 0.57 -1.64
N PRO A 502 29.34 0.66 -0.49
CA PRO A 502 28.76 0.29 0.80
C PRO A 502 27.46 1.05 1.08
N GLY A 503 26.46 0.35 1.60
CA GLY A 503 25.16 0.94 1.95
C GLY A 503 24.25 1.28 0.78
N LEU A 504 24.59 0.88 -0.46
CA LEU A 504 23.67 1.03 -1.59
C LEU A 504 22.37 0.25 -1.34
N VAL A 505 21.24 0.92 -1.60
CA VAL A 505 19.91 0.31 -1.60
C VAL A 505 19.27 0.55 -2.96
N LEU A 506 18.89 -0.54 -3.62
CA LEU A 506 18.19 -0.52 -4.90
C LEU A 506 16.69 -0.46 -4.66
N HIS A 507 15.99 0.37 -5.44
CA HIS A 507 14.53 0.33 -5.52
C HIS A 507 14.12 -0.68 -6.59
N VAL A 508 13.42 -1.73 -6.18
CA VAL A 508 13.08 -2.87 -7.01
C VAL A 508 11.59 -2.87 -7.23
N LEU A 509 11.18 -2.74 -8.49
CA LEU A 509 9.77 -2.76 -8.86
C LEU A 509 9.12 -4.10 -8.51
N ASP A 510 7.89 -4.02 -8.02
CA ASP A 510 7.01 -5.18 -7.94
C ASP A 510 6.78 -5.76 -9.34
N ARG A 511 6.38 -7.04 -9.38
CA ARG A 511 6.18 -7.78 -10.62
C ARG A 511 5.21 -7.06 -11.56
N ASP A 512 4.09 -6.57 -11.04
CA ASP A 512 3.06 -5.91 -11.85
C ASP A 512 3.56 -4.59 -12.46
N ALA A 513 4.42 -3.85 -11.74
CA ALA A 513 5.02 -2.62 -12.20
C ALA A 513 6.05 -2.87 -13.29
N ASP A 514 6.87 -3.90 -13.16
CA ASP A 514 7.81 -4.35 -14.20
C ASP A 514 7.07 -4.83 -15.46
N GLU A 515 6.01 -5.63 -15.31
CA GLU A 515 5.17 -6.07 -16.43
C GLU A 515 4.46 -4.91 -17.13
N ARG A 516 3.96 -3.92 -16.39
CA ARG A 516 3.40 -2.67 -16.97
C ARG A 516 4.45 -1.90 -17.77
N ALA A 517 5.66 -1.74 -17.22
CA ALA A 517 6.75 -1.05 -17.88
C ALA A 517 7.14 -1.76 -19.19
N ALA A 518 7.29 -3.10 -19.16
CA ALA A 518 7.62 -3.90 -20.33
C ALA A 518 6.54 -3.83 -21.43
N ARG A 519 5.25 -3.86 -21.06
CA ARG A 519 4.15 -3.69 -22.02
C ARG A 519 4.13 -2.30 -22.67
N GLY A 520 4.51 -1.26 -21.93
CA GLY A 520 4.63 0.09 -22.47
C GLY A 520 5.62 0.20 -23.64
N ASP A 521 6.65 -0.65 -23.66
CA ASP A 521 7.67 -0.69 -24.72
C ASP A 521 7.27 -1.52 -25.95
N LEU A 522 6.23 -2.36 -25.87
CA LEU A 522 5.84 -3.27 -26.96
C LEU A 522 5.67 -2.54 -28.31
N PRO A 523 4.99 -1.39 -28.41
CA PRO A 523 4.85 -0.68 -29.69
C PRO A 523 6.19 -0.29 -30.32
N LEU A 524 7.16 0.13 -29.50
CA LEU A 524 8.51 0.50 -29.96
C LEU A 524 9.30 -0.74 -30.39
N VAL A 525 9.18 -1.84 -29.65
CA VAL A 525 9.82 -3.13 -30.00
C VAL A 525 9.26 -3.67 -31.32
N VAL A 526 7.93 -3.68 -31.48
CA VAL A 526 7.24 -4.11 -32.72
C VAL A 526 7.61 -3.21 -33.90
N MET A 527 7.63 -1.88 -33.72
CA MET A 527 8.10 -0.94 -34.75
C MET A 527 9.56 -1.23 -35.15
N THR A 528 10.43 -1.53 -34.18
CA THR A 528 11.83 -1.87 -34.45
C THR A 528 11.95 -3.21 -35.17
N LEU A 529 11.15 -4.21 -34.79
CA LEU A 529 11.07 -5.50 -35.47
C LEU A 529 10.66 -5.34 -36.93
N ARG A 530 9.61 -4.54 -37.23
CA ARG A 530 9.22 -4.19 -38.62
C ARG A 530 10.39 -3.60 -39.40
N ARG A 531 11.10 -2.63 -38.81
CA ARG A 531 12.26 -1.99 -39.46
C ARG A 531 13.39 -2.98 -39.73
N LEU A 532 13.67 -3.89 -38.81
CA LEU A 532 14.71 -4.91 -38.97
C LEU A 532 14.33 -5.92 -40.05
N ALA A 533 13.07 -6.39 -40.06
CA ALA A 533 12.57 -7.34 -41.04
C ALA A 533 12.53 -6.77 -42.46
N ALA A 534 12.26 -5.46 -42.61
CA ALA A 534 12.19 -4.78 -43.89
C ALA A 534 13.56 -4.47 -44.54
N ARG A 535 14.68 -4.67 -43.83
CA ARG A 535 16.01 -4.38 -44.38
C ARG A 535 16.40 -5.40 -45.46
N PRO A 536 16.94 -4.97 -46.62
CA PRO A 536 17.50 -5.88 -47.61
C PRO A 536 18.64 -6.72 -47.02
N ASP A 537 19.55 -6.07 -46.29
CA ASP A 537 20.64 -6.70 -45.55
C ASP A 537 20.21 -6.89 -44.09
N ALA A 538 19.59 -8.03 -43.77
CA ALA A 538 19.12 -8.30 -42.42
C ALA A 538 20.30 -8.52 -41.47
N ASP A 539 20.35 -7.75 -40.39
CA ASP A 539 21.12 -8.11 -39.21
C ASP A 539 20.38 -9.26 -38.51
N VAL A 540 20.67 -10.49 -38.93
CA VAL A 540 20.00 -11.73 -38.47
C VAL A 540 20.00 -11.83 -36.95
N ARG A 541 21.11 -11.44 -36.32
CA ARG A 541 21.28 -11.44 -34.87
C ARG A 541 20.35 -10.43 -34.19
N ALA A 542 20.30 -9.20 -34.69
CA ALA A 542 19.37 -8.20 -34.17
C ALA A 542 17.91 -8.60 -34.40
N LEU A 543 17.59 -9.16 -35.56
CA LEU A 543 16.25 -9.63 -35.91
C LEU A 543 15.79 -10.75 -34.97
N TYR A 544 16.60 -11.79 -34.78
CA TYR A 544 16.33 -12.90 -33.84
C TYR A 544 16.04 -12.38 -32.43
N LYS A 545 16.93 -11.52 -31.89
CA LYS A 545 16.77 -10.96 -30.54
C LYS A 545 15.47 -10.17 -30.38
N HIS A 546 15.01 -9.46 -31.42
CA HIS A 546 13.74 -8.71 -31.37
C HIS A 546 12.52 -9.62 -31.49
N VAL A 547 12.60 -10.74 -32.22
CA VAL A 547 11.52 -11.75 -32.24
C VAL A 547 11.35 -12.34 -30.83
N VAL A 548 12.44 -12.82 -30.22
CA VAL A 548 12.41 -13.36 -28.84
C VAL A 548 11.92 -12.32 -27.83
N LEU A 549 12.39 -11.08 -27.91
CA LEU A 549 11.94 -10.00 -27.03
C LEU A 549 10.44 -9.73 -27.15
N THR A 550 9.90 -9.73 -28.38
CA THR A 550 8.48 -9.54 -28.63
C THR A 550 7.66 -10.68 -28.04
N MET A 551 8.08 -11.95 -28.26
CA MET A 551 7.46 -13.13 -27.63
C MET A 551 7.48 -13.04 -26.10
N LYS A 552 8.62 -12.65 -25.51
CA LYS A 552 8.78 -12.49 -24.05
C LYS A 552 7.83 -11.43 -23.49
N ILE A 553 7.69 -10.29 -24.15
CA ILE A 553 6.76 -9.22 -23.70
C ILE A 553 5.30 -9.71 -23.78
N MET A 554 4.93 -10.44 -24.84
CA MET A 554 3.60 -11.04 -24.98
C MET A 554 3.31 -12.10 -23.91
N LEU A 555 4.24 -13.03 -23.65
CA LEU A 555 4.11 -14.02 -22.57
C LEU A 555 4.01 -13.37 -21.19
N ARG A 556 4.74 -12.28 -20.95
CA ARG A 556 4.63 -11.51 -19.70
C ARG A 556 3.24 -10.90 -19.54
N ALA A 557 2.62 -10.44 -20.63
CA ALA A 557 1.23 -9.97 -20.58
C ALA A 557 0.23 -11.09 -20.20
N ASP A 558 0.60 -12.34 -20.49
CA ASP A 558 -0.10 -13.57 -20.10
C ASP A 558 0.25 -14.06 -18.68
N GLY A 559 1.12 -13.35 -17.95
CA GLY A 559 1.57 -13.72 -16.61
C GLY A 559 2.67 -14.78 -16.57
N ILE A 560 3.41 -14.97 -17.67
CA ILE A 560 4.52 -15.93 -17.78
C ILE A 560 5.84 -15.15 -17.92
N ASP A 561 6.76 -15.29 -16.96
CA ASP A 561 8.08 -14.65 -16.98
C ASP A 561 9.18 -15.70 -17.15
N LEU A 562 9.95 -15.60 -18.23
CA LEU A 562 10.99 -16.56 -18.63
C LEU A 562 12.25 -15.79 -19.03
N ASP A 563 13.42 -16.30 -18.65
CA ASP A 563 14.72 -15.69 -18.96
C ASP A 563 15.41 -16.28 -20.19
N ASP A 564 15.36 -17.60 -20.33
CA ASP A 564 16.00 -18.30 -21.44
C ASP A 564 15.24 -18.12 -22.77
N SER A 565 16.01 -18.00 -23.86
CA SER A 565 15.43 -17.74 -25.19
C SER A 565 14.71 -18.96 -25.77
N ASP A 566 15.21 -20.17 -25.50
CA ASP A 566 14.59 -21.40 -25.98
C ASP A 566 13.33 -21.74 -25.17
N ASP A 567 13.32 -21.48 -23.86
CA ASP A 567 12.12 -21.57 -23.03
C ASP A 567 11.04 -20.59 -23.50
N VAL A 568 11.39 -19.32 -23.75
CA VAL A 568 10.46 -18.32 -24.32
C VAL A 568 9.85 -18.84 -25.62
N ARG A 569 10.66 -19.37 -26.52
CA ARG A 569 10.21 -19.90 -27.81
C ARG A 569 9.25 -21.07 -27.64
N GLN A 570 9.61 -22.06 -26.83
CA GLN A 570 8.80 -23.26 -26.62
C GLN A 570 7.46 -22.93 -25.97
N VAL A 571 7.47 -22.09 -24.93
CA VAL A 571 6.26 -21.71 -24.22
C VAL A 571 5.38 -20.80 -25.08
N PHE A 572 5.98 -19.89 -25.87
CA PHE A 572 5.23 -19.06 -26.82
C PHE A 572 4.49 -19.92 -27.85
N ALA A 573 5.15 -20.91 -28.44
CA ALA A 573 4.53 -21.81 -29.41
C ALA A 573 3.34 -22.60 -28.81
N GLY A 574 3.46 -23.04 -27.56
CA GLY A 574 2.38 -23.71 -26.85
C GLY A 574 1.22 -22.79 -26.45
N ARG A 575 1.51 -21.53 -26.09
CA ARG A 575 0.51 -20.57 -25.58
C ARG A 575 -0.19 -19.79 -26.69
N HIS A 576 0.52 -19.50 -27.78
CA HIS A 576 0.04 -18.75 -28.94
C HIS A 576 0.18 -19.58 -30.24
N PRO A 577 -0.46 -20.76 -30.34
CA PRO A 577 -0.28 -21.64 -31.50
C PRO A 577 -0.72 -21.01 -32.83
N ALA A 578 -1.67 -20.07 -32.78
CA ALA A 578 -2.15 -19.32 -33.95
C ALA A 578 -1.11 -18.31 -34.50
N ALA A 579 -0.03 -18.04 -33.78
CA ALA A 579 1.03 -17.18 -34.27
C ALA A 579 1.91 -17.89 -35.32
N HIS A 580 1.89 -19.23 -35.37
CA HIS A 580 2.63 -20.05 -36.34
C HIS A 580 4.14 -19.75 -36.45
N VAL A 581 4.75 -19.15 -35.41
CA VAL A 581 6.14 -18.70 -35.47
C VAL A 581 7.10 -19.88 -35.36
N ASP A 582 7.81 -20.19 -36.45
CA ASP A 582 8.93 -21.14 -36.47
C ASP A 582 10.28 -20.43 -36.32
N LEU A 583 10.68 -20.17 -35.08
CA LEU A 583 12.01 -19.63 -34.77
C LEU A 583 13.02 -20.79 -34.55
N PRO A 584 14.24 -20.76 -35.11
CA PRO A 584 15.31 -21.70 -34.75
C PRO A 584 15.69 -21.57 -33.27
N SER A 585 16.37 -22.58 -32.71
CA SER A 585 16.97 -22.46 -31.37
C SER A 585 18.11 -21.46 -31.36
N VAL A 586 18.49 -20.95 -30.17
CA VAL A 586 19.63 -20.02 -30.09
C VAL A 586 20.93 -20.67 -30.56
N ALA A 587 21.13 -21.95 -30.25
CA ALA A 587 22.30 -22.72 -30.67
C ALA A 587 22.36 -22.92 -32.20
N GLU A 588 21.22 -23.09 -32.85
CA GLU A 588 21.13 -23.11 -34.31
C GLU A 588 21.41 -21.73 -34.92
N ALA A 589 20.84 -20.67 -34.33
CA ALA A 589 20.97 -19.30 -34.82
C ALA A 589 22.38 -18.73 -34.64
N SER A 590 23.14 -19.19 -33.64
CA SER A 590 24.48 -18.71 -33.31
C SER A 590 25.61 -19.60 -33.84
N ARG A 591 25.31 -20.65 -34.61
CA ARG A 591 26.31 -21.59 -35.15
C ARG A 591 27.37 -20.90 -36.01
N ALA A 592 28.56 -21.50 -36.09
CA ALA A 592 29.63 -20.97 -36.94
C ALA A 592 29.16 -20.80 -38.40
N GLY A 593 29.43 -19.64 -38.99
CA GLY A 593 29.02 -19.32 -40.37
C GLY A 593 27.61 -18.76 -40.52
N TRP A 594 26.87 -18.49 -39.44
CA TRP A 594 25.50 -17.94 -39.50
C TRP A 594 25.36 -16.66 -40.33
N ARG A 595 26.42 -15.83 -40.43
CA ARG A 595 26.43 -14.58 -41.18
C ARG A 595 26.25 -14.75 -42.70
N SER A 596 26.54 -15.94 -43.21
CA SER A 596 26.44 -16.29 -44.63
C SER A 596 25.39 -17.37 -44.89
N ASP A 597 24.49 -17.60 -43.93
CA ASP A 597 23.46 -18.62 -44.01
C ASP A 597 22.12 -18.01 -44.44
N ASP A 598 21.87 -18.03 -45.75
CA ASP A 598 20.66 -17.46 -46.35
C ASP A 598 19.39 -18.20 -45.89
N GLN A 599 19.47 -19.51 -45.64
CA GLN A 599 18.32 -20.30 -45.18
C GLN A 599 17.94 -19.93 -43.74
N LEU A 600 18.93 -19.81 -42.86
CA LEU A 600 18.72 -19.36 -41.48
C LEU A 600 18.16 -17.94 -41.45
N THR A 601 18.71 -17.06 -42.30
CA THR A 601 18.25 -15.68 -42.44
C THR A 601 16.78 -15.62 -42.84
N GLU A 602 16.38 -16.39 -43.85
CA GLU A 602 15.01 -16.42 -44.33
C GLU A 602 14.05 -17.01 -43.29
N ARG A 603 14.45 -18.09 -42.60
CA ARG A 603 13.62 -18.68 -41.52
C ARG A 603 13.33 -17.67 -40.40
N ILE A 604 14.33 -16.88 -39.99
CA ILE A 604 14.15 -15.84 -38.96
C ILE A 604 13.30 -14.66 -39.49
N ARG A 605 13.40 -14.31 -40.78
CA ARG A 605 12.51 -13.32 -41.42
C ARG A 605 11.06 -13.78 -41.47
N CYS A 606 10.81 -15.04 -41.82
CA CYS A 606 9.48 -15.65 -41.77
C CYS A 606 8.92 -15.59 -40.35
N ALA A 607 9.70 -16.03 -39.35
CA ALA A 607 9.30 -15.96 -37.95
C ALA A 607 8.93 -14.53 -37.49
N ALA A 608 9.71 -13.52 -37.91
CA ALA A 608 9.39 -12.13 -37.64
C ALA A 608 8.09 -11.67 -38.32
N SER A 609 7.87 -12.10 -39.56
CA SER A 609 6.67 -11.75 -40.33
C SER A 609 5.42 -12.39 -39.73
N ASP A 610 5.49 -13.65 -39.34
CA ASP A 610 4.40 -14.39 -38.70
C ASP A 610 4.03 -13.75 -37.36
N LEU A 611 5.04 -13.38 -36.55
CA LEU A 611 4.82 -12.70 -35.27
C LEU A 611 4.17 -11.32 -35.44
N LEU A 612 4.61 -10.54 -36.44
CA LEU A 612 4.02 -9.24 -36.76
C LEU A 612 2.57 -9.38 -37.26
N ALA A 613 2.29 -10.37 -38.12
CA ALA A 613 0.94 -10.66 -38.58
C ALA A 613 0.02 -11.09 -37.42
N TYR A 614 0.55 -11.87 -36.48
CA TYR A 614 -0.16 -12.25 -35.27
C TYR A 614 -0.49 -11.06 -34.37
N ASP A 615 0.49 -10.18 -34.10
CA ASP A 615 0.27 -8.93 -33.34
C ASP A 615 -0.84 -8.06 -33.97
N GLU A 616 -0.82 -7.94 -35.31
CA GLU A 616 -1.87 -7.21 -36.03
C GLU A 616 -3.24 -7.89 -35.94
N ALA A 617 -3.30 -9.23 -36.00
CA ALA A 617 -4.54 -9.98 -35.85
C ALA A 617 -5.15 -9.81 -34.45
N LEU A 618 -4.32 -9.79 -33.39
CA LEU A 618 -4.76 -9.50 -32.03
C LEU A 618 -5.40 -8.11 -31.92
N GLY A 619 -4.84 -7.11 -32.61
CA GLY A 619 -5.39 -5.75 -32.64
C GLY A 619 -6.68 -5.60 -33.46
N ARG A 620 -7.00 -6.56 -34.34
CA ARG A 620 -8.17 -6.54 -35.24
C ARG A 620 -9.41 -7.23 -34.69
N ALA A 621 -9.45 -7.57 -33.40
CA ALA A 621 -10.61 -8.19 -32.78
C ALA A 621 -11.90 -7.52 -33.26
N THR A 622 -12.67 -8.25 -34.07
CA THR A 622 -13.96 -7.83 -34.64
C THR A 622 -14.79 -7.26 -33.50
N PRO A 623 -15.44 -6.09 -33.65
CA PRO A 623 -16.40 -5.64 -32.66
C PRO A 623 -17.42 -6.77 -32.52
N THR A 624 -17.33 -7.53 -31.44
CA THR A 624 -18.34 -8.48 -31.05
C THR A 624 -19.59 -7.64 -31.00
N GLN A 625 -20.53 -7.91 -31.90
CA GLN A 625 -21.85 -7.30 -31.90
C GLN A 625 -22.31 -7.27 -30.45
N THR A 626 -22.30 -6.08 -29.88
CA THR A 626 -22.98 -5.82 -28.63
C THR A 626 -24.41 -6.20 -28.96
N ARG A 627 -24.85 -7.37 -28.48
CA ARG A 627 -26.26 -7.71 -28.49
C ARG A 627 -26.90 -6.61 -27.66
N LEU A 628 -27.38 -5.59 -28.36
CA LEU A 628 -28.45 -4.72 -27.92
C LEU A 628 -29.48 -5.67 -27.35
N TRP A 629 -29.61 -5.68 -26.03
CA TRP A 629 -30.82 -6.08 -25.37
C TRP A 629 -31.91 -5.18 -25.95
N LYS A 630 -32.54 -5.65 -27.03
CA LYS A 630 -33.83 -5.13 -27.42
C LYS A 630 -34.76 -5.53 -26.30
N ASP A 631 -35.33 -4.51 -25.67
CA ASP A 631 -36.63 -4.57 -25.03
C ASP A 631 -37.57 -5.40 -25.91
N ASP A 632 -37.82 -6.63 -25.51
CA ASP A 632 -39.09 -7.28 -25.78
C ASP A 632 -39.91 -7.12 -24.51
N GLY A 633 -40.61 -5.99 -24.45
CA GLY A 633 -41.77 -5.88 -23.58
C GLY A 633 -42.80 -6.94 -23.97
N ARG A 634 -43.25 -7.72 -22.99
CA ARG A 634 -44.60 -8.30 -22.99
C ARG A 634 -45.12 -8.35 -21.55
N GLN A 635 -46.16 -7.53 -21.36
CA GLN A 635 -47.37 -7.68 -20.54
C GLN A 635 -47.23 -8.05 -19.06
#